data_AF-A0A318YV56-F1
#
_entry.id   AF-A0A318YV56-F1
#
_cell.length_a   1.000
_cell.length_b   1.000
_cell.length_c   1.000
_cell.angle_alpha   90.00
_cell.angle_beta   90.00
_cell.angle_gamma   90.00
#
_symmetry.space_group_name_H-M   'P 1'
#
loop_
_entity.id
_entity.type
_entity.pdbx_description
1 polymer ?
#
loop_
_entity_poly.entity_id
_entity_poly.type
_entity_poly.pdbx_seq_one_letter_code
_entity_poly.pdbx_strand_id
1 'polypeptide(L)'
;MSELMRTLPASWYCSPPLYQLERRAVFLKSWYLVGPVTRFCDIGAKERPLKHHVTPTGLVFATLSDEAPSFHEYFPDLEPLLQRVNFTKLPYRHSIKYEGRFNWKTMYLIPLPRIRKHIADPEKPDDGLFLYFFPNCTLNVYGGGMSSFRVCPTDDPNVTRMEFDYYHMESGEKFDEYFKFVRQVAMEDYELCEKAQNNLTKGIYSEGILNPEKESGVSCEHGGQHSFIMAIEEPYPALPPALSALVLVLLLAGLAFLLQSLSKPLFRGYKSLRVAKPTETELDPVPEGNENIVCKESDFPHDWWTGSEVFELERRAIVSKRWLYLVHRNRFTKPGDYHSFEVAGIPIFLVLGKDGVVRAFHNVCRHRAYTVTRKECGSSMILGCRYHGWSYNTKGQLIKAPHFDNVPGFDKAQNSLFSIHITTTPAGFIFVNLDASPTIMPLQTRSLDFFAGRHGIGRQSTWLGGQTVEGQFNWKIGCKFINHTELETEFSQPRYKALLLSLFNSSPMRSEDVRVFPFTTIHTVRGGVLWYSLSFIPISKSSTSVRIDLYTHKAMGSPTPSPTAERLFNKLSNSIRELETQFESLSETVAYVIPTQPNPSFKHQSYQQRPDTQLKILEAIKSHAKVEKQLGTEIFPATRRPRTNARFEQAEQSQLSLFYTTSFTVLLK
;
A
#
# COMPACT_ATOMS: atom_id res chain seq x y z
N MET A 1 -31.77 -9.58 -14.50
CA MET A 1 -30.49 -10.33 -14.40
C MET A 1 -30.01 -10.20 -12.97
N SER A 2 -29.73 -11.32 -12.28
CA SER A 2 -29.16 -11.27 -10.93
C SER A 2 -27.76 -10.66 -11.00
N GLU A 3 -27.48 -9.70 -10.11
CA GLU A 3 -26.15 -9.09 -9.99
C GLU A 3 -25.12 -10.16 -9.60
N LEU A 4 -23.97 -10.18 -10.27
CA LEU A 4 -22.90 -11.12 -9.97
C LEU A 4 -22.39 -10.90 -8.55
N MET A 5 -22.11 -12.00 -7.85
CA MET A 5 -21.47 -12.02 -6.54
C MET A 5 -20.09 -11.33 -6.59
N ARG A 6 -19.75 -10.53 -5.57
CA ARG A 6 -18.46 -9.82 -5.50
C ARG A 6 -17.81 -9.93 -4.13
N THR A 7 -16.48 -9.77 -4.10
CA THR A 7 -15.75 -9.56 -2.85
C THR A 7 -16.24 -8.31 -2.16
N LEU A 8 -15.99 -8.18 -0.85
CA LEU A 8 -16.15 -6.89 -0.19
C LEU A 8 -15.30 -5.81 -0.89
N PRO A 9 -15.74 -4.55 -0.88
CA PRO A 9 -14.91 -3.44 -1.33
C PRO A 9 -13.60 -3.38 -0.54
N ALA A 10 -12.51 -2.97 -1.20
CA ALA A 10 -11.18 -2.86 -0.59
C ALA A 10 -11.17 -2.01 0.71
N SER A 11 -12.05 -1.00 0.82
CA SER A 11 -12.20 -0.18 2.03
C SER A 11 -12.52 -0.98 3.29
N TRP A 12 -13.26 -2.09 3.19
CA TRP A 12 -13.55 -2.97 4.34
C TRP A 12 -12.30 -3.63 4.92
N TYR A 13 -11.23 -3.77 4.13
CA TYR A 13 -9.98 -4.39 4.57
C TYR A 13 -8.96 -3.35 5.07
N CYS A 14 -9.17 -2.07 4.79
CA CYS A 14 -8.15 -1.03 4.97
C CYS A 14 -8.61 0.14 5.86
N SER A 15 -9.91 0.31 6.11
CA SER A 15 -10.47 1.47 6.82
C SER A 15 -10.47 1.26 8.34
N PRO A 16 -9.70 2.07 9.11
CA PRO A 16 -9.73 2.00 10.58
C PRO A 16 -11.11 2.28 11.19
N PRO A 17 -11.92 3.27 10.73
CA PRO A 17 -13.28 3.47 11.21
C PRO A 17 -14.19 2.26 11.03
N LEU A 18 -14.15 1.61 9.86
CA LEU A 18 -14.93 0.39 9.61
C LEU A 18 -14.48 -0.74 10.55
N TYR A 19 -13.18 -0.86 10.78
CA TYR A 19 -12.67 -1.87 11.70
C TYR A 19 -13.12 -1.65 13.14
N GLN A 20 -13.13 -0.41 13.65
CA GLN A 20 -13.66 -0.14 15.00
C GLN A 20 -15.18 -0.41 15.09
N LEU A 21 -15.91 -0.23 14.00
CA LEU A 21 -17.31 -0.63 13.92
C LEU A 21 -17.45 -2.16 13.97
N GLU A 22 -16.65 -2.91 13.21
CA GLU A 22 -16.63 -4.38 13.26
C GLU A 22 -16.31 -4.90 14.65
N ARG A 23 -15.35 -4.31 15.36
CA ARG A 23 -15.03 -4.68 16.76
C ARG A 23 -16.25 -4.61 17.66
N ARG A 24 -17.01 -3.51 17.60
CA ARG A 24 -18.19 -3.30 18.46
C ARG A 24 -19.40 -4.13 18.03
N ALA A 25 -19.67 -4.19 16.72
CA ALA A 25 -20.88 -4.81 16.20
C ALA A 25 -20.76 -6.34 16.09
N VAL A 26 -19.54 -6.86 15.87
CA VAL A 26 -19.28 -8.28 15.67
C VAL A 26 -18.59 -8.84 16.90
N PHE A 27 -17.34 -8.44 17.14
CA PHE A 27 -16.49 -9.17 18.07
C PHE A 27 -16.97 -9.06 19.52
N LEU A 28 -17.49 -7.91 19.94
CA LEU A 28 -18.06 -7.76 21.28
C LEU A 28 -19.43 -8.43 21.45
N LYS A 29 -20.08 -8.93 20.39
CA LYS A 29 -21.41 -9.58 20.45
C LYS A 29 -21.39 -11.06 20.06
N SER A 30 -20.21 -11.66 19.95
CA SER A 30 -20.02 -13.02 19.44
C SER A 30 -19.64 -14.04 20.53
N TRP A 31 -19.88 -15.32 20.21
CA TRP A 31 -19.36 -16.48 20.91
C TRP A 31 -18.15 -17.06 20.17
N TYR A 32 -17.14 -17.48 20.93
CA TYR A 32 -15.85 -17.95 20.42
C TYR A 32 -15.58 -19.38 20.88
N LEU A 33 -15.26 -20.27 19.94
CA LEU A 33 -14.71 -21.58 20.28
C LEU A 33 -13.29 -21.40 20.84
N VAL A 34 -13.08 -21.79 22.10
CA VAL A 34 -11.76 -21.74 22.74
C VAL A 34 -11.00 -23.05 22.51
N GLY A 35 -11.72 -24.17 22.41
CA GLY A 35 -11.17 -25.49 22.14
C GLY A 35 -11.95 -26.59 22.88
N PRO A 36 -11.52 -27.85 22.77
CA PRO A 36 -12.05 -28.94 23.57
C PRO A 36 -11.58 -28.83 25.02
N VAL A 37 -12.31 -29.44 25.95
CA VAL A 37 -11.96 -29.51 27.37
C VAL A 37 -10.57 -30.09 27.61
N THR A 38 -10.07 -30.97 26.73
CA THR A 38 -8.73 -31.57 26.78
C THR A 38 -7.59 -30.57 26.61
N ARG A 39 -7.87 -29.32 26.20
CA ARG A 39 -6.89 -28.24 26.15
C ARG A 39 -6.57 -27.67 27.54
N PHE A 40 -7.45 -27.85 28.52
CA PHE A 40 -7.42 -27.16 29.81
C PHE A 40 -7.15 -28.16 30.95
N CYS A 41 -5.88 -28.52 31.16
CA CYS A 41 -5.49 -29.47 32.21
C CYS A 41 -5.15 -28.80 33.56
N ASP A 42 -4.84 -27.50 33.57
CA ASP A 42 -4.44 -26.75 34.77
C ASP A 42 -5.34 -25.51 34.96
N ILE A 43 -6.13 -25.50 36.04
CA ILE A 43 -6.97 -24.34 36.42
C ILE A 43 -6.20 -23.52 37.45
N GLY A 44 -5.51 -22.48 36.98
CA GLY A 44 -4.92 -21.44 37.85
C GLY A 44 -5.98 -20.62 38.60
N ALA A 45 -5.56 -19.89 39.62
CA ALA A 45 -6.45 -19.19 40.56
C ALA A 45 -7.39 -18.16 39.89
N LYS A 46 -8.57 -18.01 40.53
CA LYS A 46 -9.78 -17.33 40.08
C LYS A 46 -9.59 -15.83 39.78
N GLU A 47 -9.57 -15.48 38.51
CA GLU A 47 -10.10 -14.19 38.05
C GLU A 47 -11.60 -14.29 37.75
N ARG A 48 -12.27 -13.15 37.53
CA ARG A 48 -13.70 -13.11 37.18
C ARG A 48 -13.92 -13.91 35.90
N PRO A 49 -14.68 -15.03 35.94
CA PRO A 49 -14.80 -15.90 34.78
C PRO A 49 -15.61 -15.19 33.69
N LEU A 50 -15.11 -15.26 32.46
CA LEU A 50 -15.91 -14.90 31.29
C LEU A 50 -17.14 -15.81 31.21
N LYS A 51 -18.24 -15.27 30.67
CA LYS A 51 -19.42 -16.07 30.33
C LYS A 51 -19.00 -17.13 29.31
N HIS A 52 -19.25 -18.39 29.65
CA HIS A 52 -18.82 -19.55 28.87
C HIS A 52 -19.90 -20.62 28.82
N HIS A 53 -19.78 -21.52 27.84
CA HIS A 53 -20.65 -22.68 27.66
C HIS A 53 -19.80 -23.89 27.28
N VAL A 54 -20.02 -25.01 27.96
CA VAL A 54 -19.37 -26.28 27.62
C VAL A 54 -20.44 -27.19 27.03
N THR A 55 -20.28 -27.53 25.76
CA THR A 55 -21.19 -28.45 25.07
C THR A 55 -21.09 -29.86 25.68
N PRO A 56 -22.16 -30.68 25.61
CA PRO A 56 -22.14 -32.05 26.14
C PRO A 56 -21.03 -32.94 25.54
N THR A 57 -20.58 -32.62 24.32
CA THR A 57 -19.52 -33.36 23.63
C THR A 57 -18.11 -32.88 23.96
N GLY A 58 -17.98 -31.80 24.74
CA GLY A 58 -16.71 -31.34 25.30
C GLY A 58 -16.04 -30.17 24.59
N LEU A 59 -16.73 -29.41 23.74
CA LEU A 59 -16.24 -28.11 23.24
C LEU A 59 -16.58 -26.97 24.21
N VAL A 60 -15.61 -26.09 24.44
CA VAL A 60 -15.71 -24.90 25.30
C VAL A 60 -15.84 -23.65 24.45
N PHE A 61 -16.91 -22.89 24.68
CA PHE A 61 -17.13 -21.59 24.08
C PHE A 61 -17.12 -20.49 25.14
N ALA A 62 -16.65 -19.30 24.79
CA ALA A 62 -16.66 -18.14 25.66
C ALA A 62 -17.12 -16.88 24.90
N THR A 63 -17.60 -15.88 25.62
CA THR A 63 -17.91 -14.56 25.08
C THR A 63 -17.24 -13.45 25.89
N LEU A 64 -16.94 -12.33 25.23
CA LEU A 64 -16.22 -11.19 25.80
C LEU A 64 -17.16 -10.15 26.43
N SER A 65 -18.46 -10.26 26.19
CA SER A 65 -19.45 -9.27 26.64
C SER A 65 -20.65 -9.94 27.27
N ASP A 66 -21.15 -9.33 28.34
CA ASP A 66 -22.42 -9.71 28.96
C ASP A 66 -23.62 -9.38 28.05
N GLU A 67 -23.45 -8.46 27.09
CA GLU A 67 -24.46 -8.10 26.08
C GLU A 67 -24.61 -9.14 24.96
N ALA A 68 -23.72 -10.14 24.89
CA ALA A 68 -23.84 -11.19 23.90
C ALA A 68 -25.09 -12.05 24.18
N PRO A 69 -25.84 -12.45 23.13
CA PRO A 69 -27.02 -13.31 23.28
C PRO A 69 -26.64 -14.62 23.98
N SER A 70 -27.65 -15.36 24.46
CA SER A 70 -27.38 -16.68 25.04
C SER A 70 -26.73 -17.61 24.00
N PHE A 71 -26.00 -18.62 24.47
CA PHE A 71 -25.32 -19.56 23.59
C PHE A 71 -26.29 -20.23 22.60
N HIS A 72 -27.47 -20.64 23.07
CA HIS A 72 -28.50 -21.30 22.26
C HIS A 72 -29.19 -20.35 21.28
N GLU A 73 -29.34 -19.05 21.61
CA GLU A 73 -29.80 -18.05 20.63
C GLU A 73 -28.74 -17.78 19.56
N TYR A 74 -27.45 -17.83 19.93
CA TYR A 74 -26.37 -17.63 18.98
C TYR A 74 -26.15 -18.85 18.08
N PHE A 75 -26.32 -20.06 18.63
CA PHE A 75 -26.08 -21.35 17.99
C PHE A 75 -27.24 -22.35 18.23
N PRO A 76 -28.43 -22.13 17.63
CA PRO A 76 -29.65 -22.91 17.95
C PRO A 76 -29.54 -24.41 17.64
N ASP A 77 -28.80 -24.79 16.60
CA ASP A 77 -28.72 -26.19 16.12
C ASP A 77 -27.32 -26.81 16.24
N LEU A 78 -26.44 -26.23 17.06
CA LEU A 78 -25.05 -26.68 17.11
C LEU A 78 -24.88 -27.99 17.87
N GLU A 79 -25.47 -28.12 19.06
CA GLU A 79 -25.25 -29.30 19.90
C GLU A 79 -25.73 -30.60 19.24
N PRO A 80 -26.92 -30.68 18.60
CA PRO A 80 -27.32 -31.89 17.87
C PRO A 80 -26.34 -32.28 16.77
N LEU A 81 -25.72 -31.30 16.10
CA LEU A 81 -24.73 -31.56 15.07
C LEU A 81 -23.42 -32.13 15.64
N LEU A 82 -23.02 -31.67 16.83
CA LEU A 82 -21.78 -32.09 17.46
C LEU A 82 -21.86 -33.51 18.05
N GLN A 83 -23.06 -34.06 18.29
CA GLN A 83 -23.27 -35.38 18.92
C GLN A 83 -22.52 -36.54 18.23
N ARG A 84 -22.15 -36.37 16.95
CA ARG A 84 -21.40 -37.36 16.18
C ARG A 84 -19.94 -37.53 16.63
N VAL A 85 -19.40 -36.58 17.39
CA VAL A 85 -17.98 -36.55 17.78
C VAL A 85 -17.87 -36.34 19.29
N ASN A 86 -17.04 -37.17 19.95
CA ASN A 86 -16.72 -37.00 21.36
C ASN A 86 -15.36 -36.29 21.52
N PHE A 87 -15.39 -34.97 21.70
CA PHE A 87 -14.20 -34.13 21.78
C PHE A 87 -13.41 -34.32 23.08
N THR A 88 -14.00 -34.93 24.11
CA THR A 88 -13.29 -35.22 25.37
C THR A 88 -12.20 -36.28 25.22
N LYS A 89 -12.18 -37.01 24.11
CA LYS A 89 -11.20 -38.07 23.83
C LYS A 89 -10.03 -37.61 22.97
N LEU A 90 -10.06 -36.39 22.41
CA LEU A 90 -9.05 -35.93 21.46
C LEU A 90 -7.93 -35.21 22.21
N PRO A 91 -6.72 -35.81 22.32
CA PRO A 91 -5.63 -35.19 23.05
C PRO A 91 -5.03 -34.05 22.24
N TYR A 92 -4.73 -32.94 22.91
CA TYR A 92 -3.96 -31.85 22.32
C TYR A 92 -2.56 -32.33 21.93
N ARG A 93 -2.09 -31.91 20.75
CA ARG A 93 -0.75 -32.25 20.25
C ARG A 93 0.12 -31.02 20.11
N HIS A 94 -0.25 -30.14 19.18
CA HIS A 94 0.55 -28.98 18.83
C HIS A 94 -0.32 -27.79 18.45
N SER A 95 0.26 -26.60 18.58
CA SER A 95 -0.28 -25.36 18.03
C SER A 95 0.70 -24.72 17.06
N ILE A 96 0.16 -24.04 16.06
CA ILE A 96 0.88 -23.08 15.23
C ILE A 96 0.31 -21.71 15.56
N LYS A 97 1.18 -20.75 15.86
CA LYS A 97 0.80 -19.35 16.02
C LYS A 97 1.71 -18.48 15.18
N TYR A 98 1.12 -17.57 14.43
CA TYR A 98 1.86 -16.54 13.71
C TYR A 98 1.02 -15.27 13.59
N GLU A 99 1.70 -14.13 13.47
CA GLU A 99 1.08 -12.84 13.20
C GLU A 99 1.32 -12.48 11.75
N GLY A 100 0.27 -12.09 11.04
CA GLY A 100 0.35 -11.65 9.65
C GLY A 100 -0.14 -10.23 9.48
N ARG A 101 0.47 -9.52 8.52
CA ARG A 101 0.11 -8.14 8.17
C ARG A 101 -1.05 -8.12 7.19
N PHE A 102 -2.21 -8.61 7.64
CA PHE A 102 -3.46 -8.53 6.92
C PHE A 102 -4.65 -8.34 7.84
N ASN A 103 -5.74 -7.81 7.28
CA ASN A 103 -7.03 -7.75 7.96
C ASN A 103 -7.63 -9.16 8.11
N TRP A 104 -8.34 -9.40 9.21
CA TRP A 104 -8.90 -10.71 9.54
C TRP A 104 -9.79 -11.30 8.43
N LYS A 105 -10.46 -10.44 7.66
CA LYS A 105 -11.34 -10.82 6.53
C LYS A 105 -10.57 -11.28 5.28
N THR A 106 -9.27 -11.03 5.21
CA THR A 106 -8.45 -11.42 4.06
C THR A 106 -8.26 -12.94 4.02
N MET A 107 -8.16 -13.57 5.19
CA MET A 107 -8.09 -15.01 5.34
C MET A 107 -9.44 -15.70 5.11
N TYR A 108 -10.52 -15.06 5.55
CA TYR A 108 -11.87 -15.55 5.38
C TYR A 108 -12.79 -14.47 4.86
N LEU A 109 -13.22 -14.63 3.62
CA LEU A 109 -14.37 -13.89 3.14
C LEU A 109 -15.59 -14.42 3.88
N ILE A 110 -16.19 -13.53 4.66
CA ILE A 110 -17.23 -13.77 5.66
C ILE A 110 -18.33 -14.71 5.12
N PRO A 111 -18.40 -15.96 5.61
CA PRO A 111 -19.56 -16.80 5.41
C PRO A 111 -20.66 -16.32 6.36
N LEU A 112 -21.71 -15.69 5.83
CA LEU A 112 -23.02 -15.70 6.49
C LEU A 112 -23.76 -16.95 5.96
N PRO A 113 -24.41 -17.78 6.80
CA PRO A 113 -24.81 -17.60 8.20
C PRO A 113 -23.80 -18.04 9.29
N ARG A 114 -24.11 -17.72 10.57
CA ARG A 114 -23.26 -17.89 11.79
C ARG A 114 -22.60 -19.26 11.98
N ILE A 115 -23.20 -20.31 11.41
CA ILE A 115 -22.59 -21.63 11.20
C ILE A 115 -22.74 -22.02 9.74
N ARG A 116 -21.64 -22.33 9.06
CA ARG A 116 -21.66 -23.04 7.76
C ARG A 116 -21.10 -24.43 7.92
N LYS A 117 -21.72 -25.37 7.20
CA LYS A 117 -21.41 -26.80 7.21
C LYS A 117 -20.92 -27.19 5.83
N HIS A 118 -19.80 -27.91 5.75
CA HIS A 118 -19.67 -28.94 4.72
C HIS A 118 -20.15 -30.23 5.37
N ILE A 119 -21.30 -30.74 4.93
CA ILE A 119 -21.83 -32.00 5.45
C ILE A 119 -21.12 -33.11 4.69
N ALA A 120 -20.15 -33.74 5.35
CA ALA A 120 -19.61 -35.01 4.93
C ALA A 120 -20.72 -36.03 4.67
N ASP A 121 -20.55 -36.80 3.60
CA ASP A 121 -21.37 -37.94 3.25
C ASP A 121 -21.28 -38.98 4.36
N PRO A 122 -22.38 -39.24 5.11
CA PRO A 122 -22.37 -40.18 6.22
C PRO A 122 -22.13 -41.64 5.78
N GLU A 123 -22.17 -41.95 4.48
CA GLU A 123 -21.80 -43.27 3.95
C GLU A 123 -20.30 -43.42 3.64
N LYS A 124 -19.51 -42.35 3.80
CA LYS A 124 -18.05 -42.35 3.56
C LYS A 124 -17.32 -42.16 4.89
N PRO A 125 -16.75 -43.24 5.47
CA PRO A 125 -16.02 -43.18 6.75
C PRO A 125 -14.83 -42.21 6.76
N ASP A 126 -14.32 -41.84 5.59
CA ASP A 126 -13.18 -40.94 5.39
C ASP A 126 -13.60 -39.46 5.21
N ASP A 127 -14.90 -39.14 5.28
CA ASP A 127 -15.41 -37.79 5.04
C ASP A 127 -15.52 -36.98 6.35
N GLY A 128 -14.91 -35.79 6.37
CA GLY A 128 -14.68 -35.01 7.58
C GLY A 128 -15.82 -34.04 7.93
N LEU A 129 -15.99 -33.70 9.20
CA LEU A 129 -16.90 -32.64 9.63
C LEU A 129 -16.19 -31.29 9.60
N PHE A 130 -16.64 -30.37 8.74
CA PHE A 130 -16.09 -29.01 8.63
C PHE A 130 -17.13 -27.98 9.04
N LEU A 131 -16.80 -27.22 10.08
CA LEU A 131 -17.66 -26.18 10.65
C LEU A 131 -16.92 -24.85 10.66
N TYR A 132 -17.62 -23.80 10.28
CA TYR A 132 -17.17 -22.43 10.54
C TYR A 132 -18.07 -21.81 11.61
N PHE A 133 -17.46 -21.34 12.70
CA PHE A 133 -18.07 -20.56 13.77
C PHE A 133 -17.74 -19.09 13.57
N PHE A 134 -18.73 -18.33 13.11
CA PHE A 134 -18.59 -16.89 12.97
C PHE A 134 -18.36 -16.22 14.35
N PRO A 135 -17.36 -15.32 14.48
CA PRO A 135 -16.70 -14.61 13.38
C PRO A 135 -15.33 -15.15 12.94
N ASN A 136 -14.72 -16.08 13.68
CA ASN A 136 -13.28 -16.26 13.53
C ASN A 136 -12.75 -17.68 13.65
N CYS A 137 -13.58 -18.70 13.83
CA CYS A 137 -13.08 -20.06 14.06
C CYS A 137 -13.57 -21.07 13.04
N THR A 138 -12.67 -21.85 12.46
CA THR A 138 -12.99 -23.03 11.68
C THR A 138 -12.61 -24.28 12.48
N LEU A 139 -13.46 -25.29 12.50
CA LEU A 139 -13.22 -26.59 13.11
C LEU A 139 -13.34 -27.67 12.04
N ASN A 140 -12.27 -28.43 11.86
CA ASN A 140 -12.24 -29.56 10.94
C ASN A 140 -12.03 -30.83 11.75
N VAL A 141 -12.89 -31.82 11.58
CA VAL A 141 -12.79 -33.12 12.24
C VAL A 141 -12.64 -34.19 11.17
N TYR A 142 -11.67 -35.08 11.35
CA TYR A 142 -11.36 -36.18 10.44
C TYR A 142 -11.35 -37.50 11.20
N GLY A 143 -11.34 -38.63 10.49
CA GLY A 143 -11.15 -39.97 11.06
C GLY A 143 -9.76 -40.16 11.68
N GLY A 144 -9.50 -39.55 12.83
CA GLY A 144 -8.21 -39.64 13.54
C GLY A 144 -7.87 -38.44 14.43
N GLY A 145 -8.50 -37.29 14.18
CA GLY A 145 -8.24 -36.07 14.94
C GLY A 145 -9.11 -34.89 14.52
N MET A 146 -8.79 -33.72 15.07
CA MET A 146 -9.39 -32.45 14.66
C MET A 146 -8.36 -31.34 14.63
N SER A 147 -8.65 -30.31 13.85
CA SER A 147 -7.97 -29.03 13.93
C SER A 147 -8.96 -27.89 14.16
N SER A 148 -8.61 -26.97 15.05
CA SER A 148 -9.31 -25.70 15.19
C SER A 148 -8.40 -24.58 14.72
N PHE A 149 -8.89 -23.74 13.82
CA PHE A 149 -8.17 -22.60 13.29
C PHE A 149 -8.91 -21.32 13.67
N ARG A 150 -8.21 -20.36 14.28
CA ARG A 150 -8.74 -19.07 14.72
C ARG A 150 -8.01 -17.90 14.09
N VAL A 151 -8.79 -16.93 13.65
CA VAL A 151 -8.34 -15.66 13.08
C VAL A 151 -8.59 -14.54 14.08
N CYS A 152 -7.58 -14.23 14.88
CA CYS A 152 -7.69 -13.32 16.00
C CYS A 152 -7.28 -11.90 15.56
N PRO A 153 -8.24 -10.98 15.30
CA PRO A 153 -7.93 -9.57 15.07
C PRO A 153 -7.14 -8.96 16.24
N THR A 154 -6.31 -7.96 15.95
CA THR A 154 -5.59 -7.17 16.96
C THR A 154 -6.14 -5.74 17.07
N ASP A 155 -5.53 -4.87 17.86
CA ASP A 155 -5.93 -3.44 17.85
C ASP A 155 -5.58 -2.74 16.52
N ASP A 156 -4.60 -3.26 15.77
CA ASP A 156 -4.27 -2.78 14.42
C ASP A 156 -5.17 -3.50 13.38
N PRO A 157 -5.98 -2.77 12.58
CA PRO A 157 -6.81 -3.34 11.51
C PRO A 157 -6.02 -4.13 10.45
N ASN A 158 -4.71 -3.92 10.35
CA ASN A 158 -3.83 -4.58 9.39
C ASN A 158 -3.03 -5.72 9.99
N VAL A 159 -3.21 -6.06 11.27
CA VAL A 159 -2.51 -7.17 11.91
C VAL A 159 -3.50 -8.16 12.46
N THR A 160 -3.32 -9.42 12.06
CA THR A 160 -4.14 -10.55 12.47
C THR A 160 -3.25 -11.65 12.99
N ARG A 161 -3.59 -12.17 14.16
CA ARG A 161 -2.92 -13.30 14.77
C ARG A 161 -3.68 -14.58 14.45
N MET A 162 -2.97 -15.56 13.95
CA MET A 162 -3.54 -16.80 13.45
C MET A 162 -3.15 -17.92 14.40
N GLU A 163 -4.12 -18.70 14.86
CA GLU A 163 -3.89 -19.82 15.76
C GLU A 163 -4.48 -21.10 15.20
N PHE A 164 -3.65 -22.11 15.01
CA PHE A 164 -4.08 -23.45 14.62
C PHE A 164 -3.77 -24.38 15.78
N ASP A 165 -4.75 -25.13 16.24
CA ASP A 165 -4.56 -26.16 17.25
C ASP A 165 -4.91 -27.50 16.66
N TYR A 166 -4.06 -28.49 16.91
CA TYR A 166 -4.19 -29.84 16.38
C TYR A 166 -4.37 -30.82 17.55
N TYR A 167 -5.38 -31.66 17.41
CA TYR A 167 -5.74 -32.69 18.36
C TYR A 167 -5.82 -34.01 17.61
N HIS A 168 -5.12 -35.04 18.07
CA HIS A 168 -4.97 -36.25 17.26
C HIS A 168 -4.70 -37.48 18.13
N MET A 169 -5.33 -38.62 17.82
CA MET A 169 -5.13 -39.85 18.60
C MET A 169 -3.71 -40.40 18.45
N GLU A 170 -3.12 -40.32 17.25
CA GLU A 170 -1.72 -40.70 17.01
C GLU A 170 -0.72 -39.68 17.59
N SER A 171 0.52 -40.12 17.80
CA SER A 171 1.66 -39.34 18.30
C SER A 171 2.98 -39.84 17.70
N GLY A 172 4.07 -39.10 17.91
CA GLY A 172 5.39 -39.47 17.41
C GLY A 172 5.54 -39.20 15.91
N GLU A 173 6.39 -39.96 15.22
CA GLU A 173 6.80 -39.68 13.84
C GLU A 173 5.64 -39.49 12.86
N LYS A 174 4.59 -40.32 12.96
CA LYS A 174 3.40 -40.22 12.12
C LYS A 174 2.70 -38.86 12.25
N PHE A 175 2.56 -38.36 13.48
CA PHE A 175 1.97 -37.05 13.72
C PHE A 175 2.92 -35.93 13.24
N ASP A 176 4.23 -36.09 13.41
CA ASP A 176 5.21 -35.08 12.99
C ASP A 176 5.22 -34.86 11.47
N GLU A 177 5.04 -35.92 10.68
CA GLU A 177 4.87 -35.82 9.22
C GLU A 177 3.59 -35.07 8.84
N TYR A 178 2.46 -35.43 9.45
CA TYR A 178 1.19 -34.72 9.29
C TYR A 178 1.33 -33.24 9.68
N PHE A 179 1.98 -32.96 10.82
CA PHE A 179 2.18 -31.61 11.33
C PHE A 179 3.06 -30.76 10.41
N LYS A 180 4.10 -31.35 9.80
CA LYS A 180 4.92 -30.69 8.77
C LYS A 180 4.08 -30.27 7.57
N PHE A 181 3.22 -31.16 7.08
CA PHE A 181 2.34 -30.88 5.94
C PHE A 181 1.35 -29.74 6.23
N VAL A 182 0.61 -29.81 7.33
CA VAL A 182 -0.39 -28.76 7.67
C VAL A 182 0.28 -27.42 7.99
N ARG A 183 1.50 -27.43 8.54
CA ARG A 183 2.29 -26.21 8.72
C ARG A 183 2.66 -25.59 7.37
N GLN A 184 3.03 -26.39 6.38
CA GLN A 184 3.30 -25.88 5.03
C GLN A 184 2.06 -25.20 4.46
N VAL A 185 0.89 -25.84 4.52
CA VAL A 185 -0.39 -25.26 4.03
C VAL A 185 -0.69 -23.93 4.74
N ALA A 186 -0.54 -23.88 6.07
CA ALA A 186 -0.78 -22.67 6.82
C ALA A 186 0.17 -21.52 6.44
N MET A 187 1.42 -21.81 6.07
CA MET A 187 2.37 -20.81 5.59
C MET A 187 2.09 -20.37 4.14
N GLU A 188 1.54 -21.26 3.30
CA GLU A 188 1.09 -20.90 1.95
C GLU A 188 -0.08 -19.90 2.03
N ASP A 189 -1.07 -20.17 2.87
CA ASP A 189 -2.21 -19.27 3.11
C ASP A 189 -1.78 -17.91 3.68
N TYR A 190 -0.80 -17.92 4.58
CA TYR A 190 -0.20 -16.70 5.11
C TYR A 190 0.37 -15.81 3.99
N GLU A 191 1.18 -16.38 3.09
CA GLU A 191 1.77 -15.66 1.96
C GLU A 191 0.68 -15.11 1.01
N LEU A 192 -0.38 -15.89 0.79
CA LEU A 192 -1.53 -15.46 -0.03
C LEU A 192 -2.21 -14.22 0.58
N CYS A 193 -2.47 -14.25 1.88
CA CYS A 193 -3.16 -13.17 2.60
C CYS A 193 -2.34 -11.88 2.64
N GLU A 194 -1.06 -11.95 2.98
CA GLU A 194 -0.21 -10.75 3.03
C GLU A 194 -0.11 -10.07 1.66
N LYS A 195 0.07 -10.85 0.59
CA LYS A 195 0.17 -10.30 -0.77
C LYS A 195 -1.15 -9.73 -1.27
N ALA A 196 -2.28 -10.39 -0.95
CA ALA A 196 -3.59 -9.86 -1.27
C ALA A 196 -3.87 -8.56 -0.50
N GLN A 197 -3.62 -8.53 0.81
CA GLN A 197 -3.77 -7.33 1.63
C GLN A 197 -2.91 -6.18 1.11
N ASN A 198 -1.62 -6.44 0.84
CA ASN A 198 -0.72 -5.41 0.36
C ASN A 198 -1.31 -4.71 -0.87
N ASN A 199 -1.87 -5.47 -1.82
CA ASN A 199 -2.53 -4.94 -3.01
C ASN A 199 -3.86 -4.22 -2.72
N LEU A 200 -4.66 -4.69 -1.76
CA LEU A 200 -5.90 -4.01 -1.33
C LEU A 200 -5.58 -2.60 -0.80
N THR A 201 -4.49 -2.45 -0.03
CA THR A 201 -4.09 -1.18 0.56
C THR A 201 -3.53 -0.17 -0.46
N LYS A 202 -3.18 -0.57 -1.70
CA LYS A 202 -2.58 0.35 -2.69
C LYS A 202 -3.59 1.23 -3.45
N GLY A 203 -4.89 1.01 -3.25
CA GLY A 203 -5.94 1.76 -3.94
C GLY A 203 -6.06 1.43 -5.44
N ILE A 204 -5.49 0.31 -5.91
CA ILE A 204 -5.59 -0.16 -7.31
C ILE A 204 -6.87 -0.97 -7.53
N TYR A 205 -7.17 -1.85 -6.58
CA TYR A 205 -8.26 -2.82 -6.63
C TYR A 205 -9.43 -2.31 -5.79
N SER A 206 -10.65 -2.45 -6.30
CA SER A 206 -11.88 -2.17 -5.56
C SER A 206 -12.55 -3.48 -5.12
N GLU A 207 -12.89 -4.33 -6.09
CA GLU A 207 -13.67 -5.54 -5.91
C GLU A 207 -13.48 -6.47 -7.12
N GLY A 208 -13.85 -7.74 -6.94
CA GLY A 208 -13.71 -8.80 -7.94
C GLY A 208 -14.88 -9.77 -7.88
N ILE A 209 -15.14 -10.41 -9.01
CA ILE A 209 -16.31 -11.28 -9.18
C ILE A 209 -16.04 -12.65 -8.56
N LEU A 210 -16.94 -13.09 -7.69
CA LEU A 210 -16.89 -14.41 -7.08
C LEU A 210 -17.68 -15.44 -7.88
N ASN A 211 -17.22 -16.68 -7.86
CA ASN A 211 -17.96 -17.79 -8.43
C ASN A 211 -19.16 -18.16 -7.54
N PRO A 212 -20.41 -18.13 -8.04
CA PRO A 212 -21.59 -18.37 -7.20
C PRO A 212 -21.68 -19.80 -6.65
N GLU A 213 -21.03 -20.78 -7.28
CA GLU A 213 -21.03 -22.17 -6.80
C GLU A 213 -19.80 -22.47 -5.95
N LYS A 214 -18.61 -22.14 -6.46
CA LYS A 214 -17.32 -22.48 -5.85
C LYS A 214 -16.91 -21.54 -4.72
N GLU A 215 -17.43 -20.32 -4.71
CA GLU A 215 -17.11 -19.28 -3.73
C GLU A 215 -18.38 -18.79 -3.00
N SER A 216 -19.43 -19.63 -2.93
CA SER A 216 -20.66 -19.34 -2.18
C SER A 216 -20.42 -19.16 -0.67
N GLY A 217 -19.41 -19.84 -0.11
CA GLY A 217 -19.01 -19.68 1.30
C GLY A 217 -18.29 -18.36 1.60
N VAL A 218 -17.83 -17.68 0.55
CA VAL A 218 -17.04 -16.44 0.57
C VAL A 218 -17.95 -15.20 0.37
N SER A 219 -19.23 -15.46 0.22
CA SER A 219 -20.16 -14.59 -0.43
C SER A 219 -20.99 -13.82 0.62
N CYS A 220 -20.82 -12.50 0.72
CA CYS A 220 -21.77 -11.67 1.46
C CYS A 220 -22.97 -11.40 0.55
N GLU A 221 -24.07 -12.14 0.72
CA GLU A 221 -25.30 -11.84 -0.03
C GLU A 221 -25.66 -10.36 0.17
N HIS A 222 -26.21 -9.70 -0.85
CA HIS A 222 -26.65 -8.30 -0.75
C HIS A 222 -27.61 -8.07 0.43
N GLY A 223 -28.33 -9.11 0.86
CA GLY A 223 -29.13 -9.10 2.09
C GLY A 223 -28.29 -9.07 3.38
N GLY A 224 -27.10 -9.67 3.41
CA GLY A 224 -26.18 -9.68 4.55
C GLY A 224 -25.50 -8.35 4.82
N GLN A 225 -25.24 -7.53 3.78
CA GLN A 225 -24.81 -6.14 3.97
C GLN A 225 -25.92 -5.31 4.63
N HIS A 226 -27.18 -5.53 4.21
CA HIS A 226 -28.35 -4.96 4.87
C HIS A 226 -28.53 -5.51 6.29
N SER A 227 -28.33 -6.80 6.56
CA SER A 227 -28.40 -7.37 7.92
C SER A 227 -27.28 -6.86 8.84
N PHE A 228 -26.07 -6.64 8.29
CA PHE A 228 -24.96 -6.02 9.01
C PHE A 228 -25.28 -4.55 9.34
N ILE A 229 -25.80 -3.79 8.37
CA ILE A 229 -26.24 -2.39 8.55
C ILE A 229 -27.46 -2.30 9.47
N MET A 230 -28.41 -3.24 9.41
CA MET A 230 -29.59 -3.29 10.28
C MET A 230 -29.25 -3.68 11.71
N ALA A 231 -28.22 -4.52 11.92
CA ALA A 231 -27.68 -4.77 13.27
C ALA A 231 -26.95 -3.54 13.85
N ILE A 232 -26.66 -2.53 13.02
CA ILE A 232 -26.07 -1.23 13.40
C ILE A 232 -27.19 -0.18 13.65
N GLU A 233 -28.39 -0.37 13.11
CA GLU A 233 -29.57 0.48 13.31
C GLU A 233 -30.53 -0.05 14.39
N GLU A 234 -30.03 -0.40 15.59
CA GLU A 234 -30.96 -0.34 16.74
C GLU A 234 -31.24 1.13 17.05
N PRO A 235 -32.52 1.57 17.04
CA PRO A 235 -32.84 2.94 17.35
C PRO A 235 -32.47 3.20 18.81
N TYR A 236 -31.60 4.18 19.04
CA TYR A 236 -31.48 4.78 20.37
C TYR A 236 -32.89 5.06 20.91
N PRO A 237 -33.22 4.67 22.16
CA PRO A 237 -34.51 5.01 22.72
C PRO A 237 -34.65 6.52 22.67
N ALA A 238 -35.73 6.99 22.03
CA ALA A 238 -36.02 8.41 21.86
C ALA A 238 -35.82 9.13 23.21
N LEU A 239 -35.09 10.24 23.21
CA LEU A 239 -34.93 11.06 24.41
C LEU A 239 -36.33 11.37 24.98
N PRO A 240 -36.52 11.31 26.31
CA PRO A 240 -37.78 11.68 26.94
C PRO A 240 -38.23 13.06 26.44
N PRO A 241 -39.53 13.27 26.16
CA PRO A 241 -40.04 14.51 25.55
C PRO A 241 -39.66 15.79 26.31
N ALA A 242 -39.35 15.69 27.60
CA ALA A 242 -38.84 16.78 28.43
C ALA A 242 -37.46 17.31 28.02
N LEU A 243 -36.55 16.45 27.54
CA LEU A 243 -35.20 16.85 27.09
C LEU A 243 -35.22 17.41 25.66
N SER A 244 -36.14 16.93 24.80
CA SER A 244 -36.35 17.47 23.46
C SER A 244 -36.85 18.92 23.50
N ALA A 245 -37.74 19.24 24.43
CA ALA A 245 -38.23 20.61 24.64
C ALA A 245 -37.11 21.56 25.10
N LEU A 246 -36.21 21.11 25.98
CA LEU A 246 -35.11 21.95 26.48
C LEU A 246 -34.09 22.31 25.39
N VAL A 247 -33.78 21.35 24.51
CA VAL A 247 -32.89 21.55 23.36
C VAL A 247 -33.52 22.51 22.34
N LEU A 248 -34.82 22.40 22.10
CA LEU A 248 -35.55 23.29 21.21
C LEU A 248 -35.60 24.73 21.76
N VAL A 249 -35.80 24.90 23.06
CA VAL A 249 -35.80 26.22 23.72
C VAL A 249 -34.41 26.87 23.64
N LEU A 250 -33.34 26.10 23.84
CA LEU A 250 -31.97 26.61 23.73
C LEU A 250 -31.60 27.01 22.29
N LEU A 251 -32.07 26.24 21.29
CA LEU A 251 -31.88 26.57 19.87
C LEU A 251 -32.65 27.83 19.46
N LEU A 252 -33.89 27.99 19.93
CA LEU A 252 -34.70 29.17 19.66
C LEU A 252 -34.15 30.42 20.36
N ALA A 253 -33.62 30.30 21.57
CA ALA A 253 -32.93 31.39 22.27
C ALA A 253 -31.64 31.82 21.54
N GLY A 254 -30.86 30.86 21.03
CA GLY A 254 -29.67 31.14 20.22
C GLY A 254 -30.01 31.85 18.89
N LEU A 255 -31.10 31.44 18.24
CA LEU A 255 -31.58 32.06 17.01
C LEU A 255 -32.08 33.50 17.25
N ALA A 256 -32.78 33.74 18.36
CA ALA A 256 -33.24 35.07 18.75
C ALA A 256 -32.06 36.02 19.04
N PHE A 257 -30.99 35.52 19.66
CA PHE A 257 -29.79 36.32 19.94
C PHE A 257 -29.04 36.71 18.65
N LEU A 258 -28.98 35.81 17.66
CA LEU A 258 -28.41 36.09 16.35
C LEU A 258 -29.24 37.12 15.56
N LEU A 259 -30.57 37.03 15.62
CA LEU A 259 -31.47 37.98 14.94
C LEU A 259 -31.45 39.38 15.58
N GLN A 260 -31.18 39.47 16.89
CA GLN A 260 -30.96 40.75 17.58
C GLN A 260 -29.60 41.39 17.29
N SER A 261 -28.56 40.60 16.98
CA SER A 261 -27.24 41.14 16.63
C SER A 261 -27.18 41.64 15.18
N LEU A 262 -27.96 41.03 14.28
CA LEU A 262 -28.04 41.38 12.86
C LEU A 262 -28.99 42.55 12.53
N SER A 263 -29.75 43.06 13.50
CA SER A 263 -30.74 44.13 13.30
C SER A 263 -30.26 45.54 13.69
N LYS A 264 -28.98 45.73 14.05
CA LYS A 264 -28.43 47.09 14.29
C LYS A 264 -27.90 47.70 12.98
N PRO A 265 -28.42 48.86 12.53
CA PRO A 265 -28.07 49.42 11.23
C PRO A 265 -26.67 50.06 11.23
N LEU A 266 -25.85 49.64 10.27
CA LEU A 266 -24.55 50.22 9.91
C LEU A 266 -24.74 51.58 9.22
N PHE A 267 -24.97 52.67 9.96
CA PHE A 267 -24.80 54.03 9.43
C PHE A 267 -24.47 55.06 10.53
N ARG A 268 -23.18 55.41 10.65
CA ARG A 268 -22.63 56.65 11.22
C ARG A 268 -21.12 56.57 10.99
N GLY A 269 -20.42 57.44 10.27
CA GLY A 269 -20.66 58.82 9.86
C GLY A 269 -19.29 59.49 9.96
N TYR A 270 -18.64 59.72 8.82
CA TYR A 270 -17.34 60.38 8.71
C TYR A 270 -17.44 61.81 9.29
N LYS A 271 -16.63 62.16 10.29
CA LYS A 271 -16.29 63.55 10.61
C LYS A 271 -14.82 63.67 11.05
N SER A 272 -14.15 64.56 10.34
CA SER A 272 -12.82 65.14 10.56
C SER A 272 -12.67 65.82 11.94
N LEU A 273 -11.42 66.12 12.32
CA LEU A 273 -10.86 67.00 13.39
C LEU A 273 -9.91 66.19 14.32
N ARG A 274 -8.71 66.61 14.71
CA ARG A 274 -7.86 67.80 14.50
C ARG A 274 -6.42 67.39 14.84
N VAL A 275 -5.45 67.99 14.15
CA VAL A 275 -4.01 67.90 14.44
C VAL A 275 -3.72 68.53 15.80
N ALA A 276 -3.03 67.80 16.68
CA ALA A 276 -2.37 68.36 17.85
C ALA A 276 -0.87 68.54 17.56
N LYS A 277 -0.35 69.70 17.94
CA LYS A 277 1.03 70.18 17.76
C LYS A 277 1.97 69.41 18.72
N PRO A 278 3.24 69.14 18.36
CA PRO A 278 4.09 68.21 19.10
C PRO A 278 4.66 68.84 20.37
N THR A 279 4.75 68.05 21.44
CA THR A 279 5.55 68.34 22.63
C THR A 279 6.96 67.82 22.35
N GLU A 280 7.93 68.74 22.30
CA GLU A 280 9.36 68.42 22.25
C GLU A 280 9.73 67.62 23.49
N THR A 281 10.25 66.41 23.28
CA THR A 281 10.98 65.66 24.31
C THR A 281 12.31 65.29 23.68
N GLU A 282 13.39 65.68 24.33
CA GLU A 282 14.78 65.52 23.89
C GLU A 282 15.11 64.07 23.54
N LEU A 283 15.94 63.93 22.50
CA LEU A 283 16.47 62.69 21.96
C LEU A 283 17.58 62.14 22.87
N ASP A 284 17.39 60.93 23.40
CA ASP A 284 18.52 60.09 23.83
C ASP A 284 19.21 59.47 22.59
N PRO A 285 20.55 59.34 22.60
CA PRO A 285 21.30 58.91 21.42
C PRO A 285 21.04 57.43 21.09
N VAL A 286 20.78 57.18 19.81
CA VAL A 286 20.60 55.85 19.19
C VAL A 286 21.89 55.03 19.31
N PRO A 287 21.88 53.81 19.88
CA PRO A 287 22.89 52.83 19.57
C PRO A 287 22.59 52.28 18.17
N GLU A 288 23.50 52.46 17.22
CA GLU A 288 23.45 51.86 15.89
C GLU A 288 23.25 50.34 16.02
N GLY A 289 22.04 49.88 15.69
CA GLY A 289 21.63 48.50 15.93
C GLY A 289 20.59 48.03 14.93
N ASN A 290 21.02 47.08 14.11
CA ASN A 290 20.23 46.12 13.32
C ASN A 290 19.32 46.68 12.22
N GLU A 291 19.82 46.57 10.98
CA GLU A 291 18.98 46.35 9.80
C GLU A 291 17.98 45.23 10.10
N ASN A 292 16.68 45.56 10.08
CA ASN A 292 15.61 44.56 10.17
C ASN A 292 15.62 43.70 8.89
N ILE A 293 16.42 42.64 8.89
CA ILE A 293 16.40 41.61 7.85
C ILE A 293 15.08 40.84 8.01
N VAL A 294 14.09 41.17 7.19
CA VAL A 294 12.88 40.36 7.02
C VAL A 294 13.27 39.09 6.27
N CYS A 295 13.52 38.00 6.99
CA CYS A 295 13.69 36.68 6.38
C CYS A 295 12.32 36.15 5.94
N LYS A 296 12.17 35.91 4.62
CA LYS A 296 11.00 35.21 4.06
C LYS A 296 10.96 33.78 4.63
N GLU A 297 9.84 33.39 5.24
CA GLU A 297 9.64 32.01 5.70
C GLU A 297 9.82 31.01 4.54
N SER A 298 10.39 29.85 4.84
CA SER A 298 10.62 28.78 3.86
C SER A 298 9.27 28.26 3.33
N ASP A 299 9.17 28.13 2.01
CA ASP A 299 7.99 27.61 1.33
C ASP A 299 7.80 26.07 1.48
N PHE A 300 8.76 25.38 2.11
CA PHE A 300 8.77 23.92 2.32
C PHE A 300 8.11 23.53 3.65
N PRO A 301 7.37 22.39 3.71
CA PRO A 301 6.87 21.84 4.97
C PRO A 301 8.00 21.60 5.99
N HIS A 302 7.72 21.80 7.28
CA HIS A 302 8.70 21.60 8.36
C HIS A 302 9.22 20.16 8.41
N ASP A 303 8.38 19.18 8.06
CA ASP A 303 8.67 17.75 8.02
C ASP A 303 9.02 17.25 6.62
N TRP A 304 9.50 18.11 5.71
CA TRP A 304 9.81 17.78 4.31
C TRP A 304 10.60 16.47 4.10
N TRP A 305 11.50 16.13 5.01
CA TRP A 305 12.38 14.96 4.92
C TRP A 305 11.85 13.74 5.69
N THR A 306 11.02 13.94 6.72
CA THR A 306 10.70 12.92 7.74
C THR A 306 9.19 12.71 7.95
N GLY A 307 8.36 13.52 7.28
CA GLY A 307 6.91 13.52 7.34
C GLY A 307 6.27 12.34 6.63
N SER A 308 5.47 11.55 7.35
CA SER A 308 4.72 10.44 6.75
C SER A 308 3.63 10.96 5.80
N GLU A 309 2.95 12.04 6.18
CA GLU A 309 1.88 12.65 5.37
C GLU A 309 2.43 13.29 4.09
N VAL A 310 3.57 13.99 4.20
CA VAL A 310 4.29 14.54 3.04
C VAL A 310 4.68 13.41 2.09
N PHE A 311 5.19 12.28 2.60
CA PHE A 311 5.52 11.13 1.77
C PHE A 311 4.31 10.53 1.05
N GLU A 312 3.18 10.36 1.73
CA GLU A 312 1.96 9.86 1.08
C GLU A 312 1.45 10.83 0.00
N LEU A 313 1.52 12.13 0.26
CA LEU A 313 1.20 13.15 -0.73
C LEU A 313 2.21 13.17 -1.90
N GLU A 314 3.49 12.92 -1.67
CA GLU A 314 4.50 12.72 -2.73
C GLU A 314 4.14 11.54 -3.64
N ARG A 315 3.72 10.41 -3.05
CA ARG A 315 3.27 9.22 -3.80
C ARG A 315 2.09 9.58 -4.71
N ARG A 316 1.10 10.31 -4.18
CA ARG A 316 -0.09 10.73 -4.94
C ARG A 316 0.22 11.82 -5.97
N ALA A 317 1.05 12.80 -5.65
CA ALA A 317 1.33 13.94 -6.53
C ALA A 317 2.37 13.65 -7.63
N ILE A 318 3.33 12.77 -7.35
CA ILE A 318 4.50 12.56 -8.21
C ILE A 318 4.45 11.17 -8.83
N VAL A 319 4.47 10.12 -8.01
CA VAL A 319 4.55 8.73 -8.51
C VAL A 319 3.32 8.39 -9.35
N SER A 320 2.13 8.88 -8.96
CA SER A 320 0.91 8.61 -9.73
C SER A 320 0.77 9.41 -11.02
N LYS A 321 1.33 10.63 -11.09
CA LYS A 321 1.02 11.60 -12.15
C LYS A 321 2.12 11.82 -13.17
N ARG A 322 3.35 11.41 -12.85
CA ARG A 322 4.54 11.71 -13.66
C ARG A 322 5.02 10.46 -14.40
N TRP A 323 5.77 10.69 -15.47
CA TRP A 323 6.44 9.61 -16.17
C TRP A 323 7.65 9.13 -15.38
N LEU A 324 7.70 7.82 -15.10
CA LEU A 324 8.73 7.17 -14.32
C LEU A 324 9.55 6.28 -15.25
N TYR A 325 10.86 6.52 -15.34
CA TYR A 325 11.76 5.56 -15.98
C TYR A 325 11.85 4.31 -15.12
N LEU A 326 11.72 3.14 -15.75
CA LEU A 326 11.87 1.86 -15.05
C LEU A 326 13.05 1.03 -15.55
N VAL A 327 13.21 0.97 -16.88
CA VAL A 327 14.10 -0.01 -17.49
C VAL A 327 14.43 0.33 -18.94
N HIS A 328 15.53 -0.21 -19.46
CA HIS A 328 15.85 -0.17 -20.88
C HIS A 328 15.25 -1.36 -21.65
N ARG A 329 14.88 -1.16 -22.91
CA ARG A 329 14.27 -2.17 -23.79
C ARG A 329 15.11 -3.43 -23.95
N ASN A 330 16.43 -3.35 -23.75
CA ASN A 330 17.36 -4.48 -23.92
C ASN A 330 17.30 -5.50 -22.78
N ARG A 331 16.53 -5.21 -21.72
CA ARG A 331 16.16 -6.18 -20.69
C ARG A 331 15.11 -7.21 -21.18
N PHE A 332 14.52 -7.00 -22.35
CA PHE A 332 13.54 -7.91 -22.96
C PHE A 332 14.14 -8.51 -24.23
N THR A 333 14.48 -9.78 -24.19
CA THR A 333 15.16 -10.49 -25.29
C THR A 333 14.17 -11.21 -26.19
N LYS A 334 13.08 -11.75 -25.65
CA LYS A 334 12.09 -12.54 -26.38
C LYS A 334 10.65 -12.29 -25.90
N PRO A 335 9.63 -12.52 -26.74
CA PRO A 335 8.24 -12.44 -26.33
C PRO A 335 7.95 -13.29 -25.09
N GLY A 336 7.17 -12.73 -24.17
CA GLY A 336 6.86 -13.31 -22.87
C GLY A 336 7.82 -12.89 -21.76
N ASP A 337 9.01 -12.35 -22.09
CA ASP A 337 9.90 -11.76 -21.08
C ASP A 337 9.13 -10.68 -20.30
N TYR A 338 9.17 -10.77 -18.98
CA TYR A 338 8.55 -9.81 -18.08
C TYR A 338 9.51 -9.41 -16.95
N HIS A 339 9.33 -8.18 -16.47
CA HIS A 339 10.02 -7.63 -15.30
C HIS A 339 8.98 -7.00 -14.37
N SER A 340 8.99 -7.39 -13.10
CA SER A 340 8.14 -6.87 -12.03
C SER A 340 8.91 -5.81 -11.24
N PHE A 341 8.22 -4.76 -10.81
CA PHE A 341 8.78 -3.65 -10.04
C PHE A 341 7.79 -3.30 -8.93
N GLU A 342 8.30 -2.78 -7.82
CA GLU A 342 7.51 -2.10 -6.80
C GLU A 342 7.97 -0.65 -6.73
N VAL A 343 7.10 0.28 -7.12
CA VAL A 343 7.45 1.70 -7.21
C VAL A 343 6.63 2.47 -6.20
N ALA A 344 7.27 2.97 -5.13
CA ALA A 344 6.58 3.62 -4.02
C ALA A 344 5.45 2.75 -3.44
N GLY A 345 5.72 1.46 -3.26
CA GLY A 345 4.75 0.49 -2.79
C GLY A 345 3.70 0.05 -3.82
N ILE A 346 3.75 0.52 -5.07
CA ILE A 346 2.80 0.18 -6.12
C ILE A 346 3.39 -0.93 -6.98
N PRO A 347 2.83 -2.16 -6.96
CA PRO A 347 3.40 -3.27 -7.68
C PRO A 347 2.92 -3.26 -9.13
N ILE A 348 3.89 -3.31 -10.04
CA ILE A 348 3.70 -3.21 -11.48
C ILE A 348 4.54 -4.27 -12.18
N PHE A 349 4.16 -4.64 -13.40
CA PHE A 349 5.04 -5.43 -14.25
C PHE A 349 4.97 -4.98 -15.71
N LEU A 350 6.09 -5.15 -16.39
CA LEU A 350 6.25 -4.94 -17.82
C LEU A 350 6.36 -6.29 -18.50
N VAL A 351 5.74 -6.48 -19.67
CA VAL A 351 5.84 -7.72 -20.45
C VAL A 351 5.97 -7.43 -21.94
N LEU A 352 6.86 -8.17 -22.62
CA LEU A 352 7.04 -8.10 -24.07
C LEU A 352 6.03 -9.01 -24.78
N GLY A 353 5.17 -8.43 -25.62
CA GLY A 353 4.24 -9.18 -26.46
C GLY A 353 4.91 -9.86 -27.68
N LYS A 354 4.19 -10.80 -28.30
CA LYS A 354 4.58 -11.41 -29.60
C LYS A 354 4.67 -10.40 -30.73
N ASP A 355 3.97 -9.29 -30.60
CA ASP A 355 3.99 -8.15 -31.51
C ASP A 355 5.20 -7.22 -31.30
N GLY A 356 6.15 -7.58 -30.43
CA GLY A 356 7.35 -6.79 -30.16
C GLY A 356 7.10 -5.56 -29.27
N VAL A 357 5.86 -5.35 -28.82
CA VAL A 357 5.44 -4.22 -27.98
C VAL A 357 5.54 -4.59 -26.51
N VAL A 358 6.24 -3.77 -25.72
CA VAL A 358 6.24 -3.87 -24.25
C VAL A 358 4.97 -3.21 -23.71
N ARG A 359 4.32 -3.85 -22.74
CA ARG A 359 3.12 -3.36 -22.07
C ARG A 359 3.32 -3.33 -20.57
N ALA A 360 2.62 -2.44 -19.89
CA ALA A 360 2.67 -2.28 -18.45
C ALA A 360 1.30 -2.57 -17.82
N PHE A 361 1.29 -3.27 -16.68
CA PHE A 361 0.11 -3.58 -15.90
C PHE A 361 0.40 -3.46 -14.41
N HIS A 362 -0.61 -3.11 -13.62
CA HIS A 362 -0.52 -3.33 -12.18
C HIS A 362 -0.45 -4.85 -11.90
N ASN A 363 0.42 -5.25 -10.98
CA ASN A 363 0.61 -6.65 -10.62
C ASN A 363 -0.44 -7.11 -9.60
N VAL A 364 -1.71 -6.95 -9.99
CA VAL A 364 -2.89 -7.18 -9.16
C VAL A 364 -3.93 -7.97 -9.96
N CYS A 365 -4.25 -9.17 -9.49
CA CYS A 365 -5.26 -10.00 -10.11
C CYS A 365 -6.65 -9.38 -9.94
N ARG A 366 -7.47 -9.42 -11.00
CA ARG A 366 -8.84 -8.90 -11.02
C ARG A 366 -9.84 -9.71 -10.19
N HIS A 367 -9.46 -10.90 -9.73
CA HIS A 367 -10.34 -11.77 -8.96
C HIS A 367 -10.36 -11.43 -7.47
N ARG A 368 -9.20 -11.52 -6.79
CA ARG A 368 -9.07 -11.33 -5.33
C ARG A 368 -7.76 -10.64 -4.95
N ALA A 369 -7.38 -9.62 -5.71
CA ALA A 369 -6.23 -8.75 -5.48
C ALA A 369 -4.84 -9.42 -5.36
N TYR A 370 -4.68 -10.75 -5.43
CA TYR A 370 -3.36 -11.39 -5.34
C TYR A 370 -2.44 -11.02 -6.51
N THR A 371 -1.13 -11.13 -6.30
CA THR A 371 -0.13 -10.83 -7.35
C THR A 371 -0.18 -11.83 -8.52
N VAL A 372 0.07 -11.35 -9.73
CA VAL A 372 0.07 -12.17 -10.96
C VAL A 372 1.48 -12.73 -11.22
N THR A 373 2.51 -11.88 -11.12
CA THR A 373 3.91 -12.27 -11.26
C THR A 373 4.60 -12.27 -9.90
N ARG A 374 5.06 -13.45 -9.44
CA ARG A 374 5.74 -13.58 -8.13
C ARG A 374 7.25 -13.36 -8.17
N LYS A 375 7.86 -13.47 -9.36
CA LYS A 375 9.30 -13.26 -9.56
C LYS A 375 9.56 -11.87 -10.11
N GLU A 376 10.70 -11.30 -9.78
CA GLU A 376 11.17 -10.01 -10.33
C GLU A 376 11.35 -10.06 -11.85
N CYS A 377 11.76 -11.20 -12.40
CA CYS A 377 11.80 -11.41 -13.84
C CYS A 377 11.45 -12.85 -14.21
N GLY A 378 11.01 -13.03 -15.44
CA GLY A 378 10.73 -14.35 -16.00
C GLY A 378 10.29 -14.25 -17.46
N SER A 379 9.85 -15.37 -18.02
CA SER A 379 9.35 -15.43 -19.39
C SER A 379 8.12 -16.32 -19.46
N SER A 380 6.96 -15.77 -19.81
CA SER A 380 5.77 -16.56 -20.12
C SER A 380 4.81 -15.78 -21.03
N MET A 381 4.19 -16.49 -21.97
CA MET A 381 3.12 -15.94 -22.79
C MET A 381 1.77 -15.85 -22.05
N ILE A 382 1.61 -16.67 -21.01
CA ILE A 382 0.42 -16.73 -20.17
C ILE A 382 0.83 -16.56 -18.71
N LEU A 383 0.30 -15.54 -18.06
CA LEU A 383 0.58 -15.20 -16.67
C LEU A 383 -0.59 -15.65 -15.79
N GLY A 384 -0.38 -16.70 -15.00
CA GLY A 384 -1.40 -17.30 -14.13
C GLY A 384 -1.29 -16.84 -12.69
N CYS A 385 -2.37 -16.29 -12.14
CA CYS A 385 -2.51 -16.01 -10.72
C CYS A 385 -2.54 -17.33 -9.94
N ARG A 386 -1.68 -17.45 -8.93
CA ARG A 386 -1.57 -18.66 -8.10
C ARG A 386 -2.65 -18.80 -7.04
N TYR A 387 -3.52 -17.81 -6.88
CA TYR A 387 -4.61 -17.87 -5.92
C TYR A 387 -5.75 -18.78 -6.42
N HIS A 388 -6.38 -18.43 -7.55
CA HIS A 388 -7.51 -19.18 -8.12
C HIS A 388 -7.34 -19.52 -9.62
N GLY A 389 -6.11 -19.44 -10.14
CA GLY A 389 -5.80 -19.88 -11.50
C GLY A 389 -6.27 -18.96 -12.63
N TRP A 390 -6.77 -17.75 -12.32
CA TRP A 390 -7.08 -16.76 -13.36
C TRP A 390 -5.81 -16.42 -14.15
N SER A 391 -5.89 -16.52 -15.47
CA SER A 391 -4.74 -16.43 -16.36
C SER A 391 -4.93 -15.36 -17.43
N TYR A 392 -3.87 -14.59 -17.67
CA TYR A 392 -3.87 -13.44 -18.58
C TYR A 392 -2.83 -13.62 -19.68
N ASN A 393 -3.12 -13.13 -20.87
CA ASN A 393 -2.13 -13.08 -21.95
C ASN A 393 -1.22 -11.84 -21.82
N THR A 394 -0.23 -11.70 -22.71
CA THR A 394 0.70 -10.55 -22.73
C THR A 394 0.05 -9.21 -23.09
N LYS A 395 -1.21 -9.20 -23.54
CA LYS A 395 -2.03 -7.99 -23.72
C LYS A 395 -2.85 -7.65 -22.47
N GLY A 396 -2.71 -8.42 -21.40
CA GLY A 396 -3.44 -8.27 -20.13
C GLY A 396 -4.87 -8.81 -20.18
N GLN A 397 -5.30 -9.44 -21.27
CA GLN A 397 -6.66 -9.95 -21.40
C GLN A 397 -6.81 -11.24 -20.61
N LEU A 398 -7.94 -11.38 -19.90
CA LEU A 398 -8.28 -12.61 -19.20
C LEU A 398 -8.61 -13.71 -20.22
N ILE A 399 -7.82 -14.78 -20.22
CA ILE A 399 -8.00 -15.91 -21.14
C ILE A 399 -8.63 -17.13 -20.46
N LYS A 400 -8.36 -17.33 -19.17
CA LYS A 400 -8.88 -18.45 -18.40
C LYS A 400 -9.30 -17.98 -17.02
N ALA A 401 -10.52 -18.31 -16.63
CA ALA A 401 -11.06 -18.17 -15.29
C ALA A 401 -11.70 -19.52 -14.92
N PRO A 402 -10.99 -20.38 -14.18
CA PRO A 402 -11.49 -21.71 -13.84
C PRO A 402 -12.90 -21.64 -13.22
N HIS A 403 -13.81 -22.49 -13.69
CA HIS A 403 -15.21 -22.57 -13.24
C HIS A 403 -16.11 -21.38 -13.58
N PHE A 404 -15.66 -20.39 -14.36
CA PHE A 404 -16.48 -19.24 -14.76
C PHE A 404 -17.15 -19.37 -16.13
N ASP A 405 -16.83 -20.39 -16.93
CA ASP A 405 -17.28 -20.48 -18.32
C ASP A 405 -18.82 -20.52 -18.47
N ASN A 406 -19.53 -21.06 -17.46
CA ASN A 406 -20.98 -21.17 -17.45
C ASN A 406 -21.67 -20.20 -16.47
N VAL A 407 -20.93 -19.24 -15.88
CA VAL A 407 -21.51 -18.30 -14.91
C VAL A 407 -22.30 -17.21 -15.65
N PRO A 408 -23.63 -17.11 -15.47
CA PRO A 408 -24.45 -16.15 -16.20
C PRO A 408 -24.03 -14.70 -15.94
N GLY A 409 -23.85 -13.92 -17.01
CA GLY A 409 -23.45 -12.51 -16.92
C GLY A 409 -21.96 -12.25 -16.72
N PHE A 410 -21.13 -13.30 -16.59
CA PHE A 410 -19.67 -13.14 -16.53
C PHE A 410 -19.09 -12.91 -17.92
N ASP A 411 -18.43 -11.76 -18.10
CA ASP A 411 -17.70 -11.41 -19.33
C ASP A 411 -16.18 -11.34 -19.05
N LYS A 412 -15.41 -12.19 -19.74
CA LYS A 412 -13.93 -12.20 -19.65
C LYS A 412 -13.32 -10.88 -20.13
N ALA A 413 -13.90 -10.24 -21.16
CA ALA A 413 -13.39 -8.98 -21.70
C ALA A 413 -13.40 -7.85 -20.65
N GLN A 414 -14.39 -7.90 -19.76
CA GLN A 414 -14.52 -7.00 -18.62
C GLN A 414 -13.51 -7.31 -17.48
N ASN A 415 -12.69 -8.34 -17.57
CA ASN A 415 -11.82 -8.72 -16.47
C ASN A 415 -10.33 -8.74 -16.86
N SER A 416 -9.95 -7.90 -17.83
CA SER A 416 -8.54 -7.66 -18.18
C SER A 416 -7.76 -7.00 -17.03
N LEU A 417 -6.45 -7.21 -16.96
CA LEU A 417 -5.57 -6.55 -16.01
C LEU A 417 -5.67 -5.03 -16.09
N PHE A 418 -5.41 -4.36 -14.97
CA PHE A 418 -5.34 -2.91 -14.93
C PHE A 418 -4.09 -2.46 -15.70
N SER A 419 -4.29 -1.88 -16.89
CA SER A 419 -3.19 -1.37 -17.72
C SER A 419 -2.44 -0.23 -17.03
N ILE A 420 -1.26 0.11 -17.52
CA ILE A 420 -0.53 1.31 -17.12
C ILE A 420 -0.06 1.98 -18.40
N HIS A 421 -0.10 3.31 -18.44
CA HIS A 421 0.41 4.03 -19.60
C HIS A 421 1.91 3.79 -19.73
N ILE A 422 2.36 3.51 -20.94
CA ILE A 422 3.75 3.16 -21.23
C ILE A 422 4.19 3.87 -22.50
N THR A 423 5.44 4.31 -22.54
CA THR A 423 6.09 4.76 -23.76
C THR A 423 7.53 4.27 -23.79
N THR A 424 8.06 4.07 -24.99
CA THR A 424 9.45 3.69 -25.23
C THR A 424 10.08 4.72 -26.14
N THR A 425 11.16 5.36 -25.69
CA THR A 425 11.87 6.33 -26.52
C THR A 425 12.59 5.64 -27.68
N PRO A 426 12.99 6.36 -28.75
CA PRO A 426 13.76 5.78 -29.85
C PRO A 426 15.08 5.11 -29.39
N ALA A 427 15.72 5.67 -28.36
CA ALA A 427 16.91 5.10 -27.75
C ALA A 427 16.63 3.80 -26.96
N GLY A 428 15.38 3.53 -26.58
CA GLY A 428 14.96 2.30 -25.89
C GLY A 428 14.71 2.46 -24.39
N PHE A 429 14.65 3.68 -23.86
CA PHE A 429 14.24 3.91 -22.46
C PHE A 429 12.73 3.71 -22.30
N ILE A 430 12.31 2.91 -21.33
CA ILE A 430 10.90 2.60 -21.08
C ILE A 430 10.42 3.38 -19.86
N PHE A 431 9.36 4.13 -20.07
CA PHE A 431 8.69 4.96 -19.07
C PHE A 431 7.27 4.49 -18.83
N VAL A 432 6.80 4.60 -17.59
CA VAL A 432 5.40 4.36 -17.22
C VAL A 432 4.76 5.59 -16.58
N ASN A 433 3.45 5.73 -16.68
CA ASN A 433 2.68 6.71 -15.93
C ASN A 433 1.44 6.02 -15.35
N LEU A 434 1.27 6.13 -14.02
CA LEU A 434 0.24 5.41 -13.27
C LEU A 434 -1.12 6.14 -13.25
N ASP A 435 -1.22 7.31 -13.88
CA ASP A 435 -2.48 8.06 -13.92
C ASP A 435 -3.55 7.24 -14.66
N ALA A 436 -4.65 6.94 -13.97
CA ALA A 436 -5.74 6.16 -14.54
C ALA A 436 -6.57 6.93 -15.60
N SER A 437 -6.32 8.23 -15.78
CA SER A 437 -6.99 9.06 -16.78
C SER A 437 -6.69 8.55 -18.20
N PRO A 438 -7.65 8.62 -19.13
CA PRO A 438 -7.44 8.16 -20.51
C PRO A 438 -6.41 9.02 -21.25
N THR A 439 -6.30 10.29 -20.88
CA THR A 439 -5.33 11.25 -21.44
C THR A 439 -4.37 11.70 -20.35
N ILE A 440 -3.08 11.67 -20.67
CA ILE A 440 -2.00 12.04 -19.75
C ILE A 440 -1.06 13.06 -20.40
N MET A 441 -0.27 13.74 -19.57
CA MET A 441 0.73 14.69 -20.07
C MET A 441 1.76 13.98 -20.97
N PRO A 442 2.22 14.62 -22.06
CA PRO A 442 3.24 14.04 -22.92
C PRO A 442 4.57 13.90 -22.19
N LEU A 443 5.31 12.83 -22.50
CA LEU A 443 6.66 12.64 -21.98
C LEU A 443 7.61 13.68 -22.60
N GLN A 444 8.39 14.34 -21.76
CA GLN A 444 9.44 15.26 -22.20
C GLN A 444 10.81 14.59 -22.06
N THR A 445 11.45 14.24 -23.17
CA THR A 445 12.74 13.52 -23.20
C THR A 445 13.87 14.30 -23.85
N ARG A 446 13.68 15.57 -24.23
CA ARG A 446 14.66 16.32 -25.03
C ARG A 446 16.11 16.24 -24.51
N SER A 447 16.32 16.42 -23.20
CA SER A 447 17.65 16.31 -22.59
C SER A 447 18.20 14.88 -22.64
N LEU A 448 17.35 13.89 -22.37
CA LEU A 448 17.69 12.48 -22.41
C LEU A 448 18.01 12.01 -23.83
N ASP A 449 17.22 12.43 -24.83
CA ASP A 449 17.43 12.06 -26.23
C ASP A 449 18.73 12.68 -26.75
N PHE A 450 19.02 13.93 -26.39
CA PHE A 450 20.30 14.56 -26.71
C PHE A 450 21.47 13.80 -26.08
N PHE A 451 21.36 13.49 -24.79
CA PHE A 451 22.37 12.73 -24.05
C PHE A 451 22.60 11.36 -24.70
N ALA A 452 21.52 10.62 -24.98
CA ALA A 452 21.59 9.31 -25.60
C ALA A 452 22.24 9.37 -26.98
N GLY A 453 21.87 10.35 -27.82
CA GLY A 453 22.48 10.55 -29.13
C GLY A 453 23.98 10.85 -29.06
N ARG A 454 24.40 11.75 -28.16
CA ARG A 454 25.82 12.11 -27.95
C ARG A 454 26.66 10.91 -27.51
N HIS A 455 26.11 10.06 -26.65
CA HIS A 455 26.81 8.92 -26.06
C HIS A 455 26.53 7.58 -26.78
N GLY A 456 25.82 7.62 -27.91
CA GLY A 456 25.46 6.43 -28.68
C GLY A 456 24.55 5.45 -27.92
N ILE A 457 23.84 5.88 -26.88
CA ILE A 457 22.93 5.01 -26.15
C ILE A 457 21.72 4.71 -27.04
N GLY A 458 21.40 3.43 -27.16
CA GLY A 458 20.39 2.96 -28.09
C GLY A 458 20.07 1.48 -27.93
N ARG A 459 19.16 0.98 -28.76
CA ARG A 459 18.71 -0.43 -28.77
C ARG A 459 19.86 -1.42 -29.02
N GLN A 460 20.96 -1.00 -29.62
CA GLN A 460 22.18 -1.78 -29.79
C GLN A 460 22.99 -2.01 -28.50
N SER A 461 22.65 -1.33 -27.40
CA SER A 461 23.34 -1.51 -26.13
C SER A 461 23.19 -2.94 -25.60
N THR A 462 24.14 -3.44 -24.81
CA THR A 462 24.02 -4.73 -24.14
C THR A 462 23.91 -4.52 -22.64
N TRP A 463 22.94 -5.16 -21.99
CA TRP A 463 22.84 -5.17 -20.53
C TRP A 463 23.93 -6.08 -19.95
N LEU A 464 24.70 -5.57 -19.01
CA LEU A 464 25.85 -6.26 -18.39
C LEU A 464 25.57 -6.79 -16.99
N GLY A 465 24.54 -6.26 -16.33
CA GLY A 465 24.25 -6.59 -14.94
C GLY A 465 23.39 -5.53 -14.29
N GLY A 466 22.83 -5.86 -13.13
CA GLY A 466 22.03 -4.94 -12.34
C GLY A 466 21.98 -5.41 -10.90
N GLN A 467 21.88 -4.45 -9.99
CA GLN A 467 21.87 -4.66 -8.56
C GLN A 467 20.88 -3.69 -7.92
N THR A 468 20.27 -4.11 -6.83
CA THR A 468 19.44 -3.26 -5.98
C THR A 468 20.14 -3.10 -4.63
N VAL A 469 20.20 -1.87 -4.13
CA VAL A 469 20.74 -1.55 -2.80
C VAL A 469 19.66 -0.77 -2.07
N GLU A 470 19.23 -1.25 -0.91
CA GLU A 470 18.32 -0.49 -0.04
C GLU A 470 19.13 0.38 0.92
N GLY A 471 18.64 1.60 1.15
CA GLY A 471 19.25 2.52 2.10
C GLY A 471 18.22 3.23 2.99
N GLN A 472 18.64 3.61 4.19
CA GLN A 472 17.84 4.34 5.19
C GLN A 472 17.93 5.85 5.00
N PHE A 473 17.46 6.32 3.84
CA PHE A 473 17.34 7.75 3.56
C PHE A 473 16.09 8.09 2.75
N ASN A 474 15.65 9.35 2.83
CA ASN A 474 14.58 9.86 1.97
C ASN A 474 15.03 9.97 0.51
N TRP A 475 14.21 9.49 -0.43
CA TRP A 475 14.52 9.43 -1.86
C TRP A 475 14.97 10.77 -2.48
N LYS A 476 14.47 11.88 -1.93
CA LYS A 476 14.84 13.24 -2.35
C LYS A 476 16.34 13.53 -2.22
N ILE A 477 17.06 12.81 -1.35
CA ILE A 477 18.52 12.96 -1.20
C ILE A 477 19.28 12.44 -2.43
N GLY A 478 18.73 11.47 -3.17
CA GLY A 478 19.31 10.94 -4.40
C GLY A 478 19.43 11.99 -5.52
N CYS A 479 18.85 13.17 -5.32
CA CYS A 479 19.07 14.35 -6.15
C CYS A 479 20.44 15.03 -5.94
N LYS A 480 21.20 14.63 -4.91
CA LYS A 480 22.58 15.09 -4.67
C LYS A 480 23.56 14.42 -5.65
N PHE A 481 24.64 15.13 -5.96
CA PHE A 481 25.66 14.70 -6.90
C PHE A 481 26.41 13.46 -6.39
N ILE A 482 26.51 12.42 -7.20
CA ILE A 482 27.45 11.31 -6.98
C ILE A 482 28.78 11.75 -7.57
N ASN A 483 29.88 11.63 -6.82
CA ASN A 483 31.18 12.09 -7.27
C ASN A 483 31.73 11.20 -8.41
N HIS A 484 31.57 11.65 -9.65
CA HIS A 484 32.05 10.92 -10.83
C HIS A 484 33.58 10.89 -10.97
N THR A 485 34.30 11.79 -10.32
CA THR A 485 35.77 11.94 -10.45
C THR A 485 36.51 10.67 -10.04
N GLU A 486 36.05 10.01 -8.98
CA GLU A 486 36.65 8.77 -8.46
C GLU A 486 36.35 7.56 -9.35
N LEU A 487 35.21 7.57 -10.04
CA LEU A 487 34.84 6.55 -11.02
C LEU A 487 35.65 6.74 -12.31
N GLU A 488 35.86 7.98 -12.77
CA GLU A 488 36.65 8.29 -13.95
C GLU A 488 38.12 7.87 -13.81
N THR A 489 38.72 8.15 -12.66
CA THR A 489 40.13 7.84 -12.39
C THR A 489 40.41 6.33 -12.51
N GLU A 490 39.45 5.50 -12.07
CA GLU A 490 39.61 4.04 -12.07
C GLU A 490 39.34 3.40 -13.43
N PHE A 491 38.41 3.95 -14.22
CA PHE A 491 37.99 3.35 -15.50
C PHE A 491 38.61 4.04 -16.74
N SER A 492 39.57 4.94 -16.54
CA SER A 492 40.28 5.68 -17.58
C SER A 492 40.83 4.78 -18.71
N GLN A 493 40.78 5.26 -19.95
CA GLN A 493 41.32 4.53 -21.10
C GLN A 493 42.86 4.48 -21.03
N PRO A 494 43.50 3.40 -21.52
CA PRO A 494 44.96 3.36 -21.60
C PRO A 494 45.50 4.48 -22.51
N ARG A 495 46.56 5.16 -22.05
CA ARG A 495 47.09 6.43 -22.61
C ARG A 495 47.30 6.45 -24.13
N TYR A 496 47.60 5.31 -24.75
CA TYR A 496 47.84 5.22 -26.20
C TYR A 496 46.56 5.47 -27.05
N LYS A 497 45.35 5.14 -26.55
CA LYS A 497 44.09 5.44 -27.26
C LYS A 497 43.71 6.92 -27.17
N ALA A 498 43.99 7.56 -26.04
CA ALA A 498 43.79 9.00 -25.86
C ALA A 498 44.69 9.81 -26.81
N LEU A 499 45.94 9.35 -27.00
CA LEU A 499 46.88 9.92 -27.97
C LEU A 499 46.37 9.80 -29.42
N LEU A 500 45.83 8.64 -29.80
CA LEU A 500 45.23 8.44 -31.13
C LEU A 500 43.98 9.31 -31.35
N LEU A 501 43.11 9.47 -30.36
CA LEU A 501 41.91 10.33 -30.46
C LEU A 501 42.26 11.83 -30.58
N SER A 502 43.35 12.27 -29.94
CA SER A 502 43.83 13.65 -30.10
C SER A 502 44.33 13.98 -31.52
N LEU A 503 44.74 12.97 -32.31
CA LEU A 503 45.14 13.16 -33.71
C LEU A 503 43.95 13.38 -34.66
N PHE A 504 42.73 12.97 -34.25
CA PHE A 504 41.51 13.11 -35.04
C PHE A 504 40.61 14.29 -34.60
N ASN A 505 41.17 15.27 -33.88
CA ASN A 505 40.46 16.46 -33.36
C ASN A 505 39.17 16.12 -32.59
N SER A 506 39.13 14.91 -32.01
CA SER A 506 37.99 14.40 -31.25
C SER A 506 38.27 14.68 -29.78
N SER A 507 37.51 15.60 -29.17
CA SER A 507 37.61 15.84 -27.72
C SER A 507 37.36 14.52 -26.96
N PRO A 508 38.16 14.17 -25.95
CA PRO A 508 37.88 13.01 -25.12
C PRO A 508 36.51 13.19 -24.48
N MET A 509 35.57 12.27 -24.74
CA MET A 509 34.25 12.27 -24.11
C MET A 509 34.44 12.13 -22.59
N ARG A 510 34.08 13.19 -21.85
CA ARG A 510 34.02 13.19 -20.39
C ARG A 510 32.80 12.40 -19.93
N SER A 511 32.84 11.88 -18.70
CA SER A 511 31.63 11.34 -18.07
C SER A 511 30.63 12.46 -17.90
N GLU A 512 29.41 12.19 -18.32
CA GLU A 512 28.29 13.11 -18.19
C GLU A 512 27.15 12.36 -17.53
N ASP A 513 26.29 13.12 -16.86
CA ASP A 513 25.04 12.64 -16.31
C ASP A 513 23.84 13.39 -16.91
N VAL A 514 22.70 12.72 -16.94
CA VAL A 514 21.41 13.33 -17.22
C VAL A 514 20.40 12.90 -16.16
N ARG A 515 19.66 13.87 -15.63
CA ARG A 515 18.59 13.63 -14.66
C ARG A 515 17.27 13.42 -15.36
N VAL A 516 16.59 12.35 -14.95
CA VAL A 516 15.26 11.96 -15.38
C VAL A 516 14.36 12.04 -14.15
N PHE A 517 13.62 13.15 -14.06
CA PHE A 517 12.68 13.38 -12.96
C PHE A 517 11.66 12.23 -12.88
N PRO A 518 11.25 11.77 -11.69
CA PRO A 518 11.56 12.34 -10.38
C PRO A 518 12.86 11.85 -9.72
N PHE A 519 13.27 10.61 -9.95
CA PHE A 519 14.30 9.96 -9.11
C PHE A 519 15.34 9.14 -9.87
N THR A 520 15.46 9.33 -11.19
CA THR A 520 16.43 8.59 -12.00
C THR A 520 17.56 9.50 -12.47
N THR A 521 18.78 8.99 -12.43
CA THR A 521 19.94 9.60 -13.06
C THR A 521 20.61 8.58 -13.98
N ILE A 522 21.09 9.04 -15.13
CA ILE A 522 21.74 8.19 -16.14
C ILE A 522 23.12 8.76 -16.40
N HIS A 523 24.12 7.89 -16.37
CA HIS A 523 25.52 8.26 -16.32
C HIS A 523 26.30 7.53 -17.40
N THR A 524 27.28 8.18 -18.00
CA THR A 524 28.25 7.56 -18.89
C THR A 524 29.62 7.52 -18.25
N VAL A 525 30.38 6.46 -18.50
CA VAL A 525 31.78 6.32 -18.05
C VAL A 525 32.64 5.76 -19.19
N ARG A 526 33.96 5.96 -19.11
CA ARG A 526 34.95 5.55 -20.14
C ARG A 526 34.75 6.20 -21.51
N GLY A 527 34.27 7.44 -21.55
CA GLY A 527 33.96 8.15 -22.78
C GLY A 527 32.77 7.56 -23.54
N GLY A 528 31.70 7.19 -22.82
CA GLY A 528 30.44 6.71 -23.40
C GLY A 528 30.38 5.22 -23.73
N VAL A 529 31.47 4.45 -23.50
CA VAL A 529 31.48 3.00 -23.78
C VAL A 529 30.55 2.24 -22.83
N LEU A 530 30.57 2.61 -21.55
CA LEU A 530 29.68 2.07 -20.52
C LEU A 530 28.74 3.16 -20.07
N TRP A 531 27.51 2.77 -19.74
CA TRP A 531 26.55 3.67 -19.13
C TRP A 531 25.70 2.91 -18.13
N TYR A 532 25.25 3.60 -17.09
CA TYR A 532 24.40 3.01 -16.07
C TYR A 532 23.29 3.97 -15.66
N SER A 533 22.19 3.40 -15.17
CA SER A 533 21.11 4.17 -14.56
C SER A 533 21.04 3.88 -13.07
N LEU A 534 20.83 4.93 -12.27
CA LEU A 534 20.49 4.86 -10.85
C LEU A 534 19.06 5.35 -10.69
N SER A 535 18.18 4.52 -10.14
CA SER A 535 16.80 4.89 -9.83
C SER A 535 16.54 4.79 -8.34
N PHE A 536 16.31 5.93 -7.69
CA PHE A 536 16.07 6.05 -6.25
C PHE A 536 14.58 5.89 -5.95
N ILE A 537 14.12 4.64 -5.96
CA ILE A 537 12.70 4.30 -5.82
C ILE A 537 12.31 4.39 -4.33
N PRO A 538 11.41 5.30 -3.95
CA PRO A 538 10.99 5.41 -2.56
C PRO A 538 10.32 4.13 -2.05
N ILE A 539 10.63 3.72 -0.81
CA ILE A 539 9.92 2.67 -0.07
C ILE A 539 9.07 3.31 1.02
N SER A 540 9.66 4.23 1.78
CA SER A 540 9.01 4.98 2.86
C SER A 540 9.56 6.42 2.92
N LYS A 541 9.08 7.20 3.88
CA LYS A 541 9.62 8.54 4.17
C LYS A 541 11.12 8.57 4.49
N SER A 542 11.70 7.45 4.91
CA SER A 542 13.10 7.35 5.33
C SER A 542 13.82 6.13 4.77
N SER A 543 13.24 5.46 3.77
CA SER A 543 13.86 4.28 3.14
C SER A 543 13.66 4.33 1.63
N THR A 544 14.73 4.03 0.90
CA THR A 544 14.80 4.10 -0.56
C THR A 544 15.49 2.88 -1.13
N SER A 545 14.91 2.28 -2.16
CA SER A 545 15.53 1.25 -2.99
C SER A 545 16.26 1.90 -4.15
N VAL A 546 17.58 1.72 -4.23
CA VAL A 546 18.40 2.23 -5.33
C VAL A 546 18.69 1.10 -6.31
N ARG A 547 18.06 1.20 -7.48
CA ARG A 547 18.27 0.24 -8.57
C ARG A 547 19.38 0.72 -9.50
N ILE A 548 20.35 -0.14 -9.72
CA ILE A 548 21.50 0.06 -10.61
C ILE A 548 21.35 -0.88 -11.79
N ASP A 549 21.33 -0.36 -13.01
CA ASP A 549 21.40 -1.16 -14.24
C ASP A 549 22.58 -0.68 -15.09
N LEU A 550 23.48 -1.59 -15.48
CA LEU A 550 24.69 -1.31 -16.23
C LEU A 550 24.59 -1.85 -17.66
N TYR A 551 25.09 -1.05 -18.60
CA TYR A 551 25.06 -1.35 -20.03
C TYR A 551 26.37 -0.97 -20.72
N THR A 552 26.60 -1.56 -21.89
CA THR A 552 27.68 -1.21 -22.81
C THR A 552 27.12 -0.85 -24.19
N HIS A 553 27.80 0.05 -24.90
CA HIS A 553 27.46 0.47 -26.26
C HIS A 553 27.68 -0.64 -27.31
N LYS A 554 28.61 -1.57 -27.07
CA LYS A 554 28.93 -2.69 -27.99
C LYS A 554 28.94 -4.03 -27.26
N ALA A 555 28.48 -5.08 -27.94
CA ALA A 555 28.50 -6.45 -27.45
C ALA A 555 29.96 -6.88 -27.16
N MET A 556 30.36 -6.80 -25.90
CA MET A 556 31.54 -7.51 -25.41
C MET A 556 31.14 -8.99 -25.33
N GLY A 557 31.92 -9.88 -25.93
CA GLY A 557 31.69 -11.31 -25.78
C GLY A 557 31.67 -11.71 -24.30
N SER A 558 30.71 -12.58 -23.95
CA SER A 558 30.35 -13.08 -22.62
C SER A 558 29.28 -12.28 -21.84
N PRO A 559 28.22 -12.96 -21.35
CA PRO A 559 27.17 -12.39 -20.49
C PRO A 559 27.54 -12.36 -19.00
N THR A 560 28.73 -12.80 -18.60
CA THR A 560 29.18 -12.67 -17.20
C THR A 560 29.56 -11.22 -16.91
N PRO A 561 29.19 -10.67 -15.73
CA PRO A 561 29.64 -9.33 -15.35
C PRO A 561 31.16 -9.36 -15.35
N SER A 562 31.77 -8.57 -16.24
CA SER A 562 33.22 -8.43 -16.24
C SER A 562 33.68 -7.96 -14.85
N PRO A 563 34.91 -8.27 -14.39
CA PRO A 563 35.44 -7.73 -13.14
C PRO A 563 35.31 -6.19 -13.02
N THR A 564 35.25 -5.50 -14.17
CA THR A 564 34.97 -4.06 -14.26
C THR A 564 33.56 -3.70 -13.80
N ALA A 565 32.55 -4.50 -14.12
CA ALA A 565 31.16 -4.31 -13.70
C ALA A 565 31.00 -4.50 -12.19
N GLU A 566 31.57 -5.57 -11.63
CA GLU A 566 31.53 -5.83 -10.18
C GLU A 566 32.18 -4.71 -9.36
N ARG A 567 33.34 -4.19 -9.81
CA ARG A 567 33.98 -3.04 -9.17
C ARG A 567 33.11 -1.80 -9.18
N LEU A 568 32.46 -1.51 -10.31
CA LEU A 568 31.54 -0.38 -10.43
C LEU A 568 30.35 -0.53 -9.48
N PHE A 569 29.74 -1.72 -9.41
CA PHE A 569 28.65 -2.01 -8.49
C PHE A 569 29.05 -1.83 -7.02
N ASN A 570 30.24 -2.32 -6.62
CA ASN A 570 30.75 -2.15 -5.27
C ASN A 570 30.96 -0.68 -4.91
N LYS A 571 31.54 0.11 -5.81
CA LYS A 571 31.72 1.55 -5.59
C LYS A 571 30.40 2.29 -5.47
N LEU A 572 29.46 2.06 -6.40
CA LEU A 572 28.14 2.68 -6.34
C LEU A 572 27.40 2.30 -5.06
N SER A 573 27.50 1.04 -4.63
CA SER A 573 26.92 0.57 -3.37
C SER A 573 27.51 1.31 -2.15
N ASN A 574 28.82 1.56 -2.15
CA ASN A 574 29.47 2.33 -1.08
C ASN A 574 29.02 3.80 -1.09
N SER A 575 28.95 4.44 -2.25
CA SER A 575 28.42 5.81 -2.37
C SER A 575 26.96 5.91 -1.93
N ILE A 576 26.16 4.87 -2.14
CA ILE A 576 24.77 4.82 -1.65
C ILE A 576 24.73 4.74 -0.12
N ARG A 577 25.63 3.96 0.51
CA ARG A 577 25.75 3.93 1.99
C ARG A 577 26.18 5.27 2.57
N GLU A 578 27.07 6.00 1.89
CA GLU A 578 27.45 7.36 2.31
C GLU A 578 26.27 8.34 2.33
N LEU A 579 25.22 8.10 1.52
CA LEU A 579 24.00 8.91 1.57
C LEU A 579 23.20 8.72 2.87
N GLU A 580 23.30 7.56 3.52
CA GLU A 580 22.65 7.31 4.82
C GLU A 580 23.23 8.25 5.88
N THR A 581 24.56 8.29 6.01
CA THR A 581 25.24 9.19 6.96
C THR A 581 24.94 10.66 6.65
N GLN A 582 24.85 11.04 5.37
CA GLN A 582 24.46 12.40 5.00
C GLN A 582 23.00 12.72 5.34
N PHE A 583 22.11 11.74 5.25
CA PHE A 583 20.71 11.92 5.60
C PHE A 583 20.52 12.05 7.12
N GLU A 584 21.24 11.25 7.91
CA GLU A 584 21.27 11.36 9.37
C GLU A 584 21.63 12.78 9.80
N SER A 585 22.77 13.29 9.30
CA SER A 585 23.21 14.68 9.58
C SER A 585 22.19 15.74 9.17
N LEU A 586 21.50 15.57 8.03
CA LEU A 586 20.45 16.48 7.59
C LEU A 586 19.22 16.45 8.50
N SER A 587 18.80 15.25 8.90
CA SER A 587 17.62 15.06 9.75
C SER A 587 17.82 15.60 11.16
N GLU A 588 19.03 15.48 11.70
CA GLU A 588 19.42 16.10 12.97
C GLU A 588 19.44 17.63 12.85
N THR A 589 20.05 18.17 11.78
CA THR A 589 20.15 19.63 11.61
C THR A 589 18.77 20.30 11.48
N VAL A 590 17.81 19.68 10.80
CA VAL A 590 16.44 20.20 10.66
C VAL A 590 15.62 20.04 11.94
N ALA A 591 15.93 19.07 12.80
CA ALA A 591 15.25 18.87 14.08
C ALA A 591 15.60 19.92 15.16
N TYR A 592 16.74 20.63 15.04
CA TYR A 592 17.22 21.59 16.03
C TYR A 592 17.03 23.07 15.67
N VAL A 593 16.50 23.41 14.48
CA VAL A 593 16.25 24.82 14.11
C VAL A 593 14.87 25.27 14.60
N ILE A 594 14.81 25.62 15.89
CA ILE A 594 13.95 26.74 16.33
C ILE A 594 14.68 28.01 15.87
N PRO A 595 14.05 28.93 15.12
CA PRO A 595 14.76 30.08 14.58
C PRO A 595 15.00 31.12 15.67
N THR A 596 16.11 31.00 16.39
CA THR A 596 16.70 32.10 17.15
C THR A 596 18.14 32.30 16.70
N GLN A 597 18.32 33.31 15.85
CA GLN A 597 19.58 33.93 15.40
C GLN A 597 20.37 33.20 14.29
N PRO A 598 20.75 33.91 13.19
CA PRO A 598 21.69 33.39 12.21
C PRO A 598 23.11 33.47 12.76
N ASN A 599 23.80 32.33 12.84
CA ASN A 599 25.19 32.28 13.29
C ASN A 599 26.13 32.66 12.11
N PRO A 600 26.91 33.75 12.18
CA PRO A 600 27.66 34.31 11.04
C PRO A 600 28.93 33.51 10.68
N SER A 601 29.17 32.35 11.29
CA SER A 601 30.33 31.49 11.07
C SER A 601 30.09 30.35 10.07
N PHE A 602 28.88 30.20 9.53
CA PHE A 602 28.65 29.32 8.37
C PHE A 602 29.20 29.98 7.11
N LYS A 603 30.49 29.74 6.84
CA LYS A 603 31.02 29.88 5.48
C LYS A 603 30.09 29.08 4.57
N HIS A 604 29.39 29.78 3.69
CA HIS A 604 28.70 29.23 2.53
C HIS A 604 29.73 28.42 1.70
N GLN A 605 30.01 27.18 2.10
CA GLN A 605 30.45 26.19 1.14
C GLN A 605 29.28 26.03 0.19
N SER A 606 29.48 26.47 -1.04
CA SER A 606 28.58 26.35 -2.15
C SER A 606 28.28 24.88 -2.42
N TYR A 607 27.39 24.28 -1.63
CA TYR A 607 26.71 23.04 -1.95
C TYR A 607 25.81 23.35 -3.15
N GLN A 608 26.31 23.14 -4.37
CA GLN A 608 25.52 23.21 -5.60
C GLN A 608 24.54 22.02 -5.66
N GLN A 609 23.58 21.96 -4.72
CA GLN A 609 22.27 21.44 -5.10
C GLN A 609 21.77 22.38 -6.19
N ARG A 610 21.36 21.88 -7.36
CA ARG A 610 20.60 22.75 -8.24
C ARG A 610 19.20 22.89 -7.61
N PRO A 611 18.78 24.09 -7.20
CA PRO A 611 17.52 24.31 -6.49
C PRO A 611 16.26 23.89 -7.29
N ASP A 612 16.41 23.50 -8.56
CA ASP A 612 15.29 23.24 -9.48
C ASP A 612 14.50 21.95 -9.16
N THR A 613 15.14 20.86 -8.73
CA THR A 613 14.41 19.58 -8.52
C THR A 613 13.51 19.61 -7.28
N GLN A 614 14.02 20.09 -6.14
CA GLN A 614 13.21 20.18 -4.90
C GLN A 614 12.02 21.14 -5.09
N LEU A 615 12.22 22.24 -5.81
CA LEU A 615 11.13 23.16 -6.17
C LEU A 615 10.09 22.50 -7.08
N LYS A 616 10.50 21.68 -8.07
CA LYS A 616 9.55 20.91 -8.91
C LYS A 616 8.73 19.91 -8.11
N ILE A 617 9.32 19.25 -7.11
CA ILE A 617 8.63 18.34 -6.19
C ILE A 617 7.60 19.14 -5.37
N LEU A 618 8.03 20.26 -4.77
CA LEU A 618 7.16 21.13 -3.97
C LEU A 618 5.98 21.69 -4.78
N GLU A 619 6.21 22.14 -6.01
CA GLU A 619 5.17 22.65 -6.91
C GLU A 619 4.15 21.56 -7.27
N ALA A 620 4.62 20.34 -7.56
CA ALA A 620 3.75 19.21 -7.85
C ALA A 620 2.85 18.85 -6.65
N ILE A 621 3.43 18.83 -5.45
CA ILE A 621 2.73 18.56 -4.19
C ILE A 621 1.68 19.65 -3.91
N LYS A 622 2.07 20.93 -3.95
CA LYS A 622 1.15 22.06 -3.72
C LYS A 622 -0.02 22.04 -4.71
N SER A 623 0.26 21.77 -5.98
CA SER A 623 -0.77 21.68 -7.02
C SER A 623 -1.73 20.50 -6.78
N HIS A 624 -1.20 19.34 -6.40
CA HIS A 624 -2.02 18.16 -6.14
C HIS A 624 -2.89 18.32 -4.88
N ALA A 625 -2.32 18.83 -3.80
CA ALA A 625 -3.05 19.10 -2.55
C ALA A 625 -4.23 20.05 -2.77
N LYS A 626 -4.07 21.05 -3.66
CA LYS A 626 -5.17 21.94 -4.06
C LYS A 626 -6.32 21.17 -4.72
N VAL A 627 -6.02 20.17 -5.56
CA VAL A 627 -7.02 19.32 -6.20
C VAL A 627 -7.72 18.40 -5.19
N GLU A 628 -6.98 17.73 -4.31
CA GLU A 628 -7.56 16.88 -3.25
C GLU A 628 -8.49 17.71 -2.34
N LYS A 629 -8.07 18.93 -1.97
CA LYS A 629 -8.90 19.87 -1.20
C LYS A 629 -10.19 20.28 -1.94
N GLN A 630 -10.14 20.44 -3.26
CA GLN A 630 -11.33 20.76 -4.05
C GLN A 630 -12.29 19.57 -4.19
N LEU A 631 -11.78 18.34 -4.24
CA LEU A 631 -12.58 17.13 -4.30
C LEU A 631 -13.09 16.67 -2.92
N GLY A 632 -12.48 17.18 -1.83
CA GLY A 632 -12.80 16.79 -0.46
C GLY A 632 -12.37 15.36 -0.10
N THR A 633 -11.49 14.75 -0.90
CA THR A 633 -10.98 13.39 -0.69
C THR A 633 -9.57 13.23 -1.27
N GLU A 634 -8.81 12.29 -0.72
CA GLU A 634 -7.49 11.92 -1.25
C GLU A 634 -7.62 11.16 -2.59
N ILE A 635 -6.68 11.39 -3.49
CA ILE A 635 -6.62 10.70 -4.78
C ILE A 635 -5.55 9.60 -4.68
N PHE A 636 -5.94 8.32 -4.54
CA PHE A 636 -4.92 7.29 -4.37
C PHE A 636 -3.93 7.23 -5.55
N PRO A 637 -2.67 6.85 -5.29
CA PRO A 637 -1.62 6.88 -6.31
C PRO A 637 -1.83 5.99 -7.54
N ALA A 638 -2.84 5.12 -7.53
CA ALA A 638 -3.15 4.23 -8.63
C ALA A 638 -4.65 3.95 -8.75
N THR A 639 -5.51 4.86 -8.27
CA THR A 639 -6.97 4.67 -8.30
C THR A 639 -7.48 4.45 -9.70
N ARG A 640 -8.03 3.26 -9.94
CA ARG A 640 -8.90 3.00 -11.09
C ARG A 640 -10.32 3.36 -10.70
N ARG A 641 -11.01 4.17 -11.52
CA ARG A 641 -12.45 4.44 -11.29
C ARG A 641 -13.20 3.10 -11.21
N PRO A 642 -14.05 2.90 -10.18
CA PRO A 642 -14.88 1.71 -10.10
C PRO A 642 -15.77 1.61 -11.34
N ARG A 643 -16.24 0.40 -11.64
CA ARG A 643 -17.40 0.27 -12.52
C ARG A 643 -18.56 0.92 -11.80
N THR A 644 -19.13 1.97 -12.39
CA THR A 644 -20.22 2.75 -11.82
C THR A 644 -21.37 1.81 -11.43
N ASN A 645 -21.64 1.72 -10.13
CA ASN A 645 -22.91 1.27 -9.60
C ASN A 645 -23.44 2.38 -8.69
N ALA A 646 -24.51 3.05 -9.13
CA ALA A 646 -25.04 4.28 -8.54
C ALA A 646 -25.41 4.14 -7.05
N ARG A 647 -25.72 2.93 -6.58
CA ARG A 647 -26.04 2.68 -5.16
C ARG A 647 -24.80 2.71 -4.26
N PHE A 648 -23.61 2.39 -4.79
CA PHE A 648 -22.36 2.41 -4.02
C PHE A 648 -21.76 3.82 -3.93
N GLU A 649 -21.88 4.63 -4.98
CA GLU A 649 -21.52 6.05 -4.93
C GLU A 649 -22.33 6.78 -3.84
N GLN A 650 -23.60 6.41 -3.63
CA GLN A 650 -24.41 6.92 -2.52
C GLN A 650 -23.91 6.46 -1.15
N ALA A 651 -23.50 5.19 -0.97
CA ALA A 651 -22.98 4.71 0.31
C ALA A 651 -21.60 5.32 0.67
N GLU A 652 -20.73 5.52 -0.32
CA GLU A 652 -19.43 6.16 -0.16
C GLU A 652 -19.57 7.68 0.07
N GLN A 653 -20.49 8.36 -0.63
CA GLN A 653 -20.84 9.77 -0.40
C GLN A 653 -21.48 9.97 0.99
N SER A 654 -22.30 9.02 1.46
CA SER A 654 -22.90 9.06 2.80
C SER A 654 -21.82 9.04 3.89
N GLN A 655 -20.73 8.26 3.69
CA GLN A 655 -19.58 8.25 4.61
C GLN A 655 -18.76 9.53 4.57
N LEU A 656 -18.53 10.09 3.38
CA LEU A 656 -17.87 11.40 3.25
C LEU A 656 -18.67 12.48 3.98
N SER A 657 -20.01 12.47 3.89
CA SER A 657 -20.85 13.43 4.59
C SER A 657 -20.74 13.34 6.13
N LEU A 658 -20.70 12.12 6.69
CA LEU A 658 -20.52 11.89 8.13
C LEU A 658 -19.16 12.39 8.64
N PHE A 659 -18.09 12.30 7.84
CA PHE A 659 -16.76 12.80 8.21
C PHE A 659 -16.70 14.33 8.33
N TYR A 660 -17.43 15.07 7.47
CA TYR A 660 -17.46 16.54 7.52
C TYR A 660 -18.33 17.09 8.66
N THR A 661 -19.41 16.42 9.05
CA THR A 661 -20.24 16.84 10.20
C THR A 661 -19.63 16.51 11.56
N THR A 662 -18.77 15.50 11.65
CA THR A 662 -18.23 15.05 12.95
C THR A 662 -16.91 15.74 13.33
N SER A 663 -16.16 16.29 12.37
CA SER A 663 -14.90 17.02 12.65
C SER A 663 -15.07 18.52 12.94
N PHE A 664 -16.26 19.10 12.75
CA PHE A 664 -16.51 20.52 13.04
C PHE A 664 -17.28 20.81 14.33
N THR A 665 -17.77 19.77 15.04
CA THR A 665 -18.64 19.96 16.22
C THR A 665 -17.96 19.59 17.55
N VAL A 666 -16.69 19.17 17.54
CA VAL A 666 -15.92 18.82 18.76
C VAL A 666 -14.89 19.89 19.16
N LEU A 667 -14.80 21.00 18.41
CA LEU A 667 -13.93 22.15 18.75
C LEU A 667 -14.68 23.40 19.22
N LEU A 668 -15.99 23.31 19.45
CA LEU A 668 -16.80 24.35 20.09
C LEU A 668 -17.85 23.71 21.01
N LYS A 669 -17.38 23.10 22.11
CA LYS A 669 -18.14 22.90 23.35
C LYS A 669 -17.20 22.83 24.53
#